data_AF-A0A848SN47-F1
#
_entry.id   AF-A0A848SN47-F1
#
_cell.length_a   1.000
_cell.length_b   1.000
_cell.length_c   1.000
_cell.angle_alpha   90.00
_cell.angle_beta   90.00
_cell.angle_gamma   90.00
#
_symmetry.space_group_name_H-M   'P 1'
#
loop_
_entity.id
_entity.type
_entity.pdbx_description
1 polymer ?
#
loop_
_entity_poly.entity_id
_entity_poly.type
_entity_poly.pdbx_seq_one_letter_code
_entity_poly.pdbx_strand_id
1 'polypeptide(L)'
;MLHAPWEGYHAVKDERDVRGGSISDIFLSYNRKDADIARRFAEGLEREGFTVWWDQALRSGEAYDEVTEAALRNARAVVVLWSPRSVGSRWVRAEATIAERNGTLVPAMIEACERPIMFELTQTAELGHWGGEVNDPAWLAFVEDVAKFVAKPAHPPHNPVPVDPPPEPARSATAVLEETVPLLAVLPFDNLSSDEELTYFCDGVSEEIQRTVASLTKLRVVARSSSFQFRGKDKTIDRVTGALGTSHLLDGTVRRSGARVRISAELVDCATHNAMWADRFDGDLDDVFTLQENIAEAVAEALKVKLAPPAKSAVLDPAVYELFLRARGILAEGDPEFDDSATRAVPMLEEVVHSSPDFAPAWELLAGARAWILRSAHTQTDFAEGRNGVVHAADTALRLDPKRIGAYVALARLEPWGAYSAREKLLDRALAVAPHDPEALNEMSVFCWSVGRFREALRLAEQACELNPLMPSARLHVAQMRTYVGDYEASIRMLLSLHRRWPKNAGILLSLLGFAAGLGFRDAYDGAVGDAEDFDGWQAWALRETRLYAEAMWSGDEEKKRDRLDSYKRLLEKTGTVPLNIVQCVSDLGTTEEALQMAERASFDHIFRPEGDRPSAIYPGVVLGRWSDVNKTTRFIGLCDKLGLCDYWVKTDKWPDCVDWTPYDFKAEVKRSVRQAAAAGG
;
A
#
# COMPACT_ATOMS: atom_id res chain seq x y z
N MET A 1 -45.81 57.78 16.11
CA MET A 1 -45.55 57.46 17.52
C MET A 1 -44.74 56.17 17.52
N LEU A 2 -43.41 56.25 17.38
CA LEU A 2 -42.39 56.58 18.42
C LEU A 2 -42.11 55.31 19.26
N HIS A 3 -40.88 54.83 19.55
CA HIS A 3 -39.56 55.44 19.57
C HIS A 3 -38.47 54.32 19.70
N ALA A 4 -37.31 54.48 19.05
CA ALA A 4 -35.99 53.98 19.49
C ALA A 4 -35.52 54.80 20.75
N PRO A 5 -34.37 54.60 21.45
CA PRO A 5 -33.13 53.91 21.06
C PRO A 5 -32.37 53.17 22.21
N TRP A 6 -31.19 52.62 21.92
CA TRP A 6 -30.15 52.35 22.94
C TRP A 6 -28.86 53.09 22.54
N GLU A 7 -28.42 53.97 23.43
CA GLU A 7 -27.12 54.65 23.51
C GLU A 7 -26.01 53.60 23.74
N GLY A 8 -24.75 53.72 23.31
CA GLY A 8 -23.91 54.87 23.09
C GLY A 8 -22.64 54.68 23.94
N TYR A 9 -21.50 54.35 23.34
CA TYR A 9 -20.19 54.51 23.99
C TYR A 9 -19.09 54.63 22.92
N HIS A 10 -18.50 55.80 22.81
CA HIS A 10 -17.19 56.00 22.18
C HIS A 10 -16.25 56.72 23.15
N ALA A 11 -15.00 56.27 23.10
CA ALA A 11 -13.72 56.91 23.44
C ALA A 11 -13.03 56.37 24.71
N VAL A 12 -11.72 56.06 24.73
CA VAL A 12 -10.61 56.01 23.75
C VAL A 12 -9.44 55.29 24.48
N LYS A 13 -8.66 54.43 23.78
CA LYS A 13 -7.24 54.00 23.94
C LYS A 13 -6.68 53.68 25.36
N ASP A 14 -5.74 52.76 25.59
CA ASP A 14 -4.73 52.06 24.78
C ASP A 14 -4.28 50.82 25.60
N GLU A 15 -3.44 50.01 24.97
CA GLU A 15 -2.56 48.96 25.49
C GLU A 15 -2.85 47.53 25.03
N ARG A 16 -1.87 47.06 24.26
CA ARG A 16 -1.74 45.83 23.50
C ARG A 16 -1.66 44.62 24.42
N ASP A 17 -2.33 43.54 24.02
CA ASP A 17 -1.80 42.20 24.22
C ASP A 17 -1.87 41.41 22.92
N VAL A 18 -0.79 40.69 22.65
CA VAL A 18 -0.38 40.13 21.36
C VAL A 18 -0.69 38.64 21.38
N ARG A 19 -1.46 38.15 20.39
CA ARG A 19 -1.39 36.81 19.76
C ARG A 19 -2.54 36.66 18.74
N GLY A 20 -2.26 37.09 17.51
CA GLY A 20 -3.13 36.88 16.35
C GLY A 20 -2.34 37.29 15.11
N GLY A 21 -1.73 36.33 14.42
CA GLY A 21 -0.95 36.59 13.22
C GLY A 21 -1.82 37.20 12.13
N SER A 22 -1.49 38.41 11.72
CA SER A 22 -2.05 39.09 10.55
C SER A 22 -1.87 38.22 9.30
N ILE A 23 -2.95 37.90 8.58
CA ILE A 23 -2.89 37.17 7.30
C ILE A 23 -2.25 38.08 6.25
N SER A 24 -1.10 37.68 5.70
CA SER A 24 -0.44 38.41 4.62
C SER A 24 -1.02 38.04 3.25
N ASP A 25 -1.14 39.02 2.36
CA ASP A 25 -1.67 38.86 1.00
C ASP A 25 -0.68 38.11 0.08
N ILE A 26 0.62 38.31 0.31
CA ILE A 26 1.71 37.77 -0.52
C ILE A 26 2.64 36.90 0.32
N PHE A 27 2.98 35.72 -0.18
CA PHE A 27 4.09 34.91 0.33
C PHE A 27 5.30 35.07 -0.60
N LEU A 28 6.46 35.46 -0.05
CA LEU A 28 7.69 35.61 -0.83
C LEU A 28 8.61 34.40 -0.64
N SER A 29 8.74 33.58 -1.69
CA SER A 29 9.60 32.40 -1.74
C SER A 29 10.94 32.74 -2.40
N TYR A 30 12.05 32.52 -1.70
CA TYR A 30 13.40 32.81 -2.18
C TYR A 30 14.45 31.91 -1.53
N ASN A 31 15.65 31.84 -2.12
CA ASN A 31 16.78 31.19 -1.45
C ASN A 31 17.41 32.15 -0.42
N ARG A 32 17.76 31.68 0.78
CA ARG A 32 18.37 32.53 1.83
C ARG A 32 19.60 33.33 1.38
N LYS A 33 20.38 32.85 0.40
CA LYS A 33 21.52 33.59 -0.16
C LYS A 33 21.10 34.80 -1.02
N ASP A 34 19.83 34.91 -1.36
CA ASP A 34 19.21 36.00 -2.11
C ASP A 34 18.41 36.95 -1.19
N ALA A 35 18.59 36.85 0.13
CA ALA A 35 17.81 37.61 1.13
C ALA A 35 17.87 39.13 0.93
N ASP A 36 19.01 39.67 0.50
CA ASP A 36 19.16 41.11 0.23
C ASP A 36 18.34 41.59 -0.98
N ILE A 37 18.07 40.70 -1.94
CA ILE A 37 17.21 40.96 -3.09
C ILE A 37 15.75 40.77 -2.68
N ALA A 38 15.44 39.67 -1.97
CA ALA A 38 14.10 39.40 -1.45
C ALA A 38 13.59 40.53 -0.55
N ARG A 39 14.46 41.12 0.27
CA ARG A 39 14.14 42.31 1.06
C ARG A 39 13.68 43.49 0.22
N ARG A 40 14.36 43.76 -0.90
CA ARG A 40 13.98 44.88 -1.80
C ARG A 40 12.63 44.63 -2.46
N PHE A 41 12.37 43.38 -2.84
CA PHE A 41 11.07 42.97 -3.39
C PHE A 41 9.94 43.13 -2.36
N ALA A 42 10.16 42.71 -1.12
CA ALA A 42 9.19 42.88 -0.06
C ALA A 42 8.93 44.36 0.26
N GLU A 43 9.99 45.15 0.48
CA GLU A 43 9.88 46.61 0.71
C GLU A 43 9.22 47.33 -0.47
N GLY A 44 9.47 46.87 -1.71
CA GLY A 44 8.82 47.38 -2.91
C GLY A 44 7.32 47.09 -2.94
N LEU A 45 6.92 45.82 -2.73
CA LEU A 45 5.52 45.41 -2.70
C LEU A 45 4.75 46.06 -1.54
N GLU A 46 5.38 46.23 -0.38
CA GLU A 46 4.79 46.94 0.76
C GLU A 46 4.53 48.42 0.47
N ARG A 47 5.42 49.10 -0.30
CA ARG A 47 5.21 50.49 -0.73
C ARG A 47 4.03 50.64 -1.69
N GLU A 48 3.75 49.61 -2.48
CA GLU A 48 2.57 49.54 -3.37
C GLU A 48 1.28 49.17 -2.61
N GLY A 49 1.36 48.94 -1.29
CA GLY A 49 0.22 48.74 -0.40
C GLY A 49 -0.15 47.29 -0.11
N PHE A 50 0.69 46.31 -0.49
CA PHE A 50 0.47 44.89 -0.17
C PHE A 50 1.02 44.50 1.20
N THR A 51 0.43 43.48 1.82
CA THR A 51 1.04 42.82 2.99
C THR A 51 1.87 41.62 2.55
N VAL A 52 3.16 41.62 2.87
CA VAL A 52 4.11 40.59 2.41
C VAL A 52 4.61 39.77 3.59
N TRP A 53 4.51 38.44 3.47
CA TRP A 53 5.15 37.49 4.37
C TRP A 53 6.50 37.07 3.79
N TRP A 54 7.56 37.37 4.52
CA TRP A 54 8.93 36.98 4.21
C TRP A 54 9.75 36.93 5.50
N ASP A 55 10.85 36.17 5.49
CA ASP A 55 11.55 35.75 6.71
C ASP A 55 12.32 36.93 7.36
N GLN A 56 11.64 37.71 8.22
CA GLN A 56 12.24 38.68 9.14
C GLN A 56 12.29 38.10 10.57
N ALA A 57 13.47 37.58 10.95
CA ALA A 57 13.88 37.26 12.32
C ALA A 57 13.00 36.26 13.11
N LEU A 58 13.00 34.98 12.70
CA LEU A 58 12.58 33.87 13.55
C LEU A 58 13.47 33.77 14.80
N ARG A 59 12.85 33.81 15.99
CA ARG A 59 13.52 33.53 17.28
C ARG A 59 13.88 32.05 17.35
N SER A 60 15.04 31.75 17.94
CA SER A 60 15.49 30.37 18.19
C SER A 60 14.47 29.62 19.07
N GLY A 61 13.84 28.56 18.55
CA GLY A 61 13.03 27.62 19.33
C GLY A 61 11.60 27.31 18.85
N GLU A 62 11.08 27.94 17.80
CA GLU A 62 9.77 27.58 17.21
C GLU A 62 9.95 26.70 15.95
N ALA A 63 9.09 25.68 15.80
CA ALA A 63 9.15 24.73 14.68
C ALA A 63 8.78 25.42 13.35
N TYR A 64 9.68 25.34 12.37
CA TYR A 64 9.63 26.03 11.08
C TYR A 64 8.43 25.65 10.19
N ASP A 65 7.79 24.51 10.47
CA ASP A 65 6.94 23.82 9.49
C ASP A 65 5.46 24.26 9.54
N GLU A 66 4.91 24.60 10.71
CA GLU A 66 3.47 24.95 10.83
C GLU A 66 3.15 26.39 10.40
N VAL A 67 4.02 27.35 10.74
CA VAL A 67 3.79 28.77 10.45
C VAL A 67 4.02 29.09 8.97
N THR A 68 5.02 28.45 8.35
CA THR A 68 5.38 28.65 6.93
C THR A 68 4.35 28.00 6.00
N GLU A 69 3.85 26.79 6.31
CA GLU A 69 2.82 26.14 5.51
C GLU A 69 1.47 26.86 5.58
N ALA A 70 1.08 27.36 6.76
CA ALA A 70 -0.16 28.11 6.91
C ALA A 70 -0.10 29.45 6.14
N ALA A 71 1.04 30.15 6.17
CA ALA A 71 1.24 31.37 5.40
C ALA A 71 1.20 31.10 3.89
N LEU A 72 1.85 30.04 3.42
CA LEU A 72 1.84 29.62 2.01
C LEU A 72 0.43 29.24 1.51
N ARG A 73 -0.35 28.52 2.32
CA ARG A 73 -1.72 28.11 1.97
C ARG A 73 -2.71 29.27 1.95
N ASN A 74 -2.51 30.28 2.80
CA ASN A 74 -3.42 31.41 2.94
C ASN A 74 -3.06 32.62 2.06
N ALA A 75 -1.86 32.64 1.46
CA ALA A 75 -1.43 33.70 0.57
C ALA A 75 -2.26 33.73 -0.73
N ARG A 76 -2.66 34.94 -1.14
CA ARG A 76 -3.42 35.17 -2.38
C ARG A 76 -2.51 35.20 -3.61
N ALA A 77 -1.26 35.57 -3.40
CA ALA A 77 -0.19 35.47 -4.38
C ALA A 77 1.07 34.89 -3.74
N VAL A 78 1.76 34.00 -4.44
CA VAL A 78 3.05 33.46 -4.03
C VAL A 78 4.11 33.92 -5.03
N VAL A 79 4.92 34.88 -4.62
CA VAL A 79 6.01 35.40 -5.44
C VAL A 79 7.23 34.51 -5.29
N VAL A 80 7.68 33.89 -6.38
CA VAL A 80 8.87 33.01 -6.37
C VAL A 80 10.02 33.70 -7.09
N LEU A 81 11.12 33.94 -6.37
CA LEU A 81 12.33 34.55 -6.93
C LEU A 81 13.27 33.47 -7.52
N TRP A 82 13.42 33.47 -8.84
CA TRP A 82 14.26 32.53 -9.58
C TRP A 82 15.69 33.03 -9.74
N SER A 83 16.64 32.22 -9.26
CA SER A 83 18.08 32.35 -9.38
C SER A 83 18.67 30.94 -9.53
N PRO A 84 19.93 30.77 -10.00
CA PRO A 84 20.58 29.45 -10.01
C PRO A 84 20.55 28.74 -8.64
N ARG A 85 20.50 29.52 -7.55
CA ARG A 85 20.46 29.04 -6.16
C ARG A 85 19.06 28.59 -5.75
N SER A 86 18.00 29.26 -6.21
CA SER A 86 16.62 28.86 -5.89
C SER A 86 16.15 27.66 -6.70
N VAL A 87 16.62 27.49 -7.95
CA VAL A 87 16.40 26.27 -8.76
C VAL A 87 16.93 25.02 -8.05
N GLY A 88 18.10 25.12 -7.42
CA GLY A 88 18.69 24.01 -6.64
C GLY A 88 18.02 23.75 -5.29
N SER A 89 17.16 24.64 -4.79
CA SER A 89 16.53 24.51 -3.47
C SER A 89 15.32 23.56 -3.51
N ARG A 90 15.32 22.52 -2.67
CA ARG A 90 14.15 21.62 -2.52
C ARG A 90 12.94 22.36 -1.96
N TRP A 91 13.16 23.34 -1.09
CA TRP A 91 12.11 24.13 -0.45
C TRP A 91 11.44 25.11 -1.41
N VAL A 92 12.22 25.93 -2.13
CA VAL A 92 11.65 26.87 -3.12
C VAL A 92 10.91 26.12 -4.23
N ARG A 93 11.39 24.93 -4.64
CA ARG A 93 10.66 24.09 -5.60
C ARG A 93 9.36 23.55 -5.03
N ALA A 94 9.32 23.15 -3.77
CA ALA A 94 8.09 22.69 -3.12
C ALA A 94 7.06 23.83 -3.00
N GLU A 95 7.49 25.01 -2.58
CA GLU A 95 6.66 26.22 -2.47
C GLU A 95 6.12 26.66 -3.84
N ALA A 96 6.98 26.68 -4.87
CA ALA A 96 6.57 26.97 -6.24
C ALA A 96 5.58 25.95 -6.81
N THR A 97 5.75 24.65 -6.50
CA THR A 97 4.82 23.59 -6.91
C THR A 97 3.46 23.75 -6.24
N ILE A 98 3.44 24.09 -4.94
CA ILE A 98 2.20 24.34 -4.21
C ILE A 98 1.48 25.57 -4.78
N ALA A 99 2.22 26.65 -5.06
CA ALA A 99 1.67 27.86 -5.66
C ALA A 99 1.14 27.65 -7.09
N GLU A 100 1.83 26.84 -7.89
CA GLU A 100 1.41 26.48 -9.26
C GLU A 100 0.11 25.67 -9.24
N ARG A 101 0.06 24.62 -8.41
CA ARG A 101 -1.16 23.82 -8.19
C ARG A 101 -2.35 24.66 -7.72
N ASN A 102 -2.12 25.67 -6.90
CA ASN A 102 -3.16 26.55 -6.36
C ASN A 102 -3.51 27.71 -7.31
N GLY A 103 -2.80 27.86 -8.43
CA GLY A 103 -3.00 28.99 -9.35
C GLY A 103 -2.66 30.34 -8.74
N THR A 104 -1.78 30.37 -7.73
CA THR A 104 -1.32 31.59 -7.01
C THR A 104 0.14 31.96 -7.32
N LEU A 105 0.83 31.17 -8.15
CA LEU A 105 2.23 31.39 -8.51
C LEU A 105 2.43 32.67 -9.34
N VAL A 106 3.30 33.56 -8.86
CA VAL A 106 3.80 34.72 -9.60
C VAL A 106 5.34 34.65 -9.69
N PRO A 107 5.90 34.14 -10.79
CA PRO A 107 7.34 33.94 -10.88
C PRO A 107 8.08 35.22 -11.30
N ALA A 108 9.21 35.51 -10.64
CA ALA A 108 10.11 36.61 -10.96
C ALA A 108 11.56 36.14 -11.07
N MET A 109 12.21 36.38 -12.20
CA MET A 109 13.61 36.07 -12.44
C MET A 109 14.48 37.18 -11.86
N ILE A 110 15.35 36.86 -10.89
CA ILE A 110 16.28 37.80 -10.27
C ILE A 110 17.74 37.56 -10.72
N GLU A 111 18.03 36.37 -11.24
CA GLU A 111 19.32 36.04 -11.88
C GLU A 111 19.04 34.99 -12.96
N ALA A 112 19.63 35.16 -14.15
CA ALA A 112 19.38 34.28 -15.29
C ALA A 112 19.68 32.81 -14.93
N CYS A 113 18.68 31.94 -15.06
CA CYS A 113 18.80 30.51 -14.78
C CYS A 113 17.82 29.67 -15.60
N GLU A 114 18.18 28.41 -15.83
CA GLU A 114 17.29 27.39 -16.40
C GLU A 114 16.33 26.92 -15.31
N ARG A 115 15.04 27.17 -15.50
CA ARG A 115 13.99 26.83 -14.54
C ARG A 115 13.57 25.37 -14.74
N PRO A 116 13.07 24.68 -13.71
CA PRO A 116 12.48 23.35 -13.91
C PRO A 116 11.35 23.39 -14.96
N ILE A 117 11.31 22.40 -15.85
CA ILE A 117 10.40 22.30 -17.02
C ILE A 117 8.93 22.62 -16.65
N MET A 118 8.48 22.18 -15.48
CA MET A 118 7.12 22.43 -14.95
C MET A 118 6.77 23.93 -14.83
N PHE A 119 7.76 24.81 -14.63
CA PHE A 119 7.56 26.25 -14.47
C PHE A 119 7.92 27.06 -15.73
N GLU A 120 8.41 26.42 -16.80
CA GLU A 120 8.78 27.09 -18.06
C GLU A 120 7.56 27.56 -18.87
N LEU A 121 6.41 26.91 -18.66
CA LEU A 121 5.14 27.21 -19.33
C LEU A 121 4.44 28.47 -18.77
N THR A 122 4.96 29.06 -17.69
CA THR A 122 4.42 30.28 -17.08
C THR A 122 5.30 31.49 -17.40
N GLN A 123 4.69 32.56 -17.91
CA GLN A 123 5.38 33.82 -18.19
C GLN A 123 5.99 34.37 -16.88
N THR A 124 7.28 34.70 -16.92
CA THR A 124 8.06 35.13 -15.75
C THR A 124 8.56 36.55 -15.96
N ALA A 125 8.45 37.37 -14.92
CA ALA A 125 8.95 38.74 -14.96
C ALA A 125 10.48 38.75 -14.86
N GLU A 126 11.16 39.40 -15.81
CA GLU A 126 12.62 39.54 -15.83
C GLU A 126 13.05 40.76 -15.01
N LEU A 127 13.38 40.56 -13.72
CA LEU A 127 13.66 41.62 -12.75
C LEU A 127 15.09 41.60 -12.20
N GLY A 128 16.01 40.86 -12.83
CA GLY A 128 17.42 40.82 -12.40
C GLY A 128 18.17 42.15 -12.51
N HIS A 129 17.62 43.13 -13.24
CA HIS A 129 18.17 44.48 -13.36
C HIS A 129 17.57 45.49 -12.36
N TRP A 130 16.49 45.12 -11.66
CA TRP A 130 15.75 46.05 -10.81
C TRP A 130 16.47 46.28 -9.46
N GLY A 131 16.77 47.54 -9.18
CA GLY A 131 17.52 47.98 -8.01
C GLY A 131 16.66 48.57 -6.88
N GLY A 132 15.34 48.71 -7.09
CA GLY A 132 14.41 49.38 -6.18
C GLY A 132 13.81 50.67 -6.73
N GLU A 133 13.98 50.95 -8.03
CA GLU A 133 13.45 52.13 -8.70
C GLU A 133 11.91 52.05 -8.84
N VAL A 134 11.20 53.10 -8.40
CA VAL A 134 9.73 53.14 -8.33
C VAL A 134 9.07 53.27 -9.71
N ASN A 135 9.78 53.80 -10.71
CA ASN A 135 9.25 54.02 -12.07
C ASN A 135 9.81 53.01 -13.10
N ASP A 136 10.38 51.90 -12.65
CA ASP A 136 10.89 50.88 -13.56
C ASP A 136 9.71 50.18 -14.29
N PRO A 137 9.70 50.16 -15.64
CA PRO A 137 8.59 49.57 -16.38
C PRO A 137 8.36 48.07 -16.13
N ALA A 138 9.44 47.30 -15.89
CA ALA A 138 9.33 45.87 -15.62
C ALA A 138 8.79 45.63 -14.20
N TRP A 139 9.19 46.46 -13.23
CA TRP A 139 8.63 46.45 -11.88
C TRP A 139 7.14 46.81 -11.87
N LEU A 140 6.74 47.89 -12.55
CA LEU A 140 5.34 48.32 -12.61
C LEU A 140 4.44 47.25 -13.24
N ALA A 141 4.90 46.59 -14.31
CA ALA A 141 4.18 45.48 -14.93
C ALA A 141 4.06 44.27 -13.98
N PHE A 142 5.14 43.94 -13.27
CA PHE A 142 5.13 42.86 -12.29
C PHE A 142 4.17 43.13 -11.12
N VAL A 143 4.16 44.36 -10.60
CA VAL A 143 3.24 44.80 -9.54
C VAL A 143 1.78 44.71 -10.02
N GLU A 144 1.50 45.09 -11.28
CA GLU A 144 0.16 44.95 -11.86
C GLU A 144 -0.28 43.47 -11.92
N ASP A 145 0.63 42.56 -12.28
CA ASP A 145 0.35 41.13 -12.30
C ASP A 145 0.12 40.58 -10.89
N VAL A 146 0.96 40.93 -9.92
CA VAL A 146 0.74 40.59 -8.50
C VAL A 146 -0.63 41.10 -8.02
N ALA A 147 -1.00 42.33 -8.37
CA ALA A 147 -2.30 42.90 -8.03
C ALA A 147 -3.48 42.07 -8.57
N LYS A 148 -3.35 41.52 -9.78
CA LYS A 148 -4.37 40.62 -10.37
C LYS A 148 -4.53 39.32 -9.60
N PHE A 149 -3.46 38.78 -9.00
CA PHE A 149 -3.53 37.60 -8.14
C PHE A 149 -4.12 37.92 -6.77
N VAL A 150 -3.72 39.04 -6.15
CA VAL A 150 -4.24 39.47 -4.85
C VAL A 150 -5.72 39.88 -4.91
N ALA A 151 -6.17 40.42 -6.05
CA ALA A 151 -7.57 40.82 -6.29
C ALA A 151 -8.51 39.65 -6.59
N LYS A 152 -8.00 38.43 -6.88
CA LYS A 152 -8.85 37.23 -6.97
C LYS A 152 -9.35 36.89 -5.56
N PRO A 153 -10.64 36.54 -5.38
CA PRO A 153 -11.11 36.05 -4.10
C PRO A 153 -10.27 34.84 -3.68
N ALA A 154 -9.82 34.79 -2.42
CA ALA A 154 -9.07 33.66 -1.89
C ALA A 154 -9.80 32.36 -2.26
N HIS A 155 -9.07 31.42 -2.85
CA HIS A 155 -9.63 30.15 -3.32
C HIS A 155 -10.45 29.53 -2.17
N PRO A 156 -11.73 29.17 -2.37
CA PRO A 156 -12.43 28.41 -1.36
C PRO A 156 -11.62 27.12 -1.12
N PRO A 157 -11.47 26.63 0.13
CA PRO A 157 -10.83 25.35 0.36
C PRO A 157 -11.52 24.34 -0.54
N HIS A 158 -10.71 23.57 -1.29
CA HIS A 158 -11.14 22.62 -2.29
C HIS A 158 -12.28 21.76 -1.73
N ASN A 159 -13.52 22.09 -2.09
CA ASN A 159 -14.68 21.30 -1.69
C ASN A 159 -14.68 20.06 -2.58
N PRO A 160 -14.74 18.84 -2.04
CA PRO A 160 -14.80 17.62 -2.85
C PRO A 160 -16.05 17.64 -3.74
N VAL A 161 -15.90 17.10 -4.96
CA VAL A 161 -17.01 16.78 -5.88
C VAL A 161 -18.09 16.01 -5.11
N PRO A 162 -19.40 16.26 -5.31
CA PRO A 162 -20.46 15.61 -4.55
C PRO A 162 -20.39 14.11 -4.74
N VAL A 163 -19.88 13.43 -3.72
CA VAL A 163 -20.14 12.01 -3.48
C VAL A 163 -21.61 11.97 -3.10
N ASP A 164 -22.41 11.11 -3.75
CA ASP A 164 -23.70 10.73 -3.18
C ASP A 164 -23.48 10.43 -1.69
N PRO A 165 -24.32 10.97 -0.79
CA PRO A 165 -24.05 10.83 0.63
C PRO A 165 -23.87 9.35 0.94
N PRO A 166 -22.74 8.94 1.56
CA PRO A 166 -22.67 7.63 2.17
C PRO A 166 -23.91 7.49 3.05
N PRO A 167 -24.56 6.31 3.11
CA PRO A 167 -25.70 6.13 4.01
C PRO A 167 -25.30 6.68 5.37
N GLU A 168 -26.13 7.58 5.90
CA GLU A 168 -25.87 8.34 7.13
C GLU A 168 -25.17 7.44 8.15
N PRO A 169 -23.98 7.80 8.68
CA PRO A 169 -23.48 7.11 9.85
C PRO A 169 -24.57 7.26 10.91
N ALA A 170 -25.13 6.12 11.33
CA ALA A 170 -26.19 6.06 12.30
C ALA A 170 -25.84 7.01 13.44
N ARG A 171 -26.59 8.12 13.52
CA ARG A 171 -26.49 9.06 14.64
C ARG A 171 -26.62 8.23 15.91
N SER A 172 -25.61 8.37 16.77
CA SER A 172 -25.51 7.80 18.11
C SER A 172 -26.88 7.71 18.79
N ALA A 173 -27.53 6.56 18.62
CA ALA A 173 -28.40 6.01 19.62
C ALA A 173 -27.44 5.30 20.55
N THR A 174 -27.05 5.97 21.64
CA THR A 174 -26.48 5.39 22.87
C THR A 174 -25.99 3.97 22.63
N ALA A 175 -24.82 3.85 22.01
CA ALA A 175 -24.24 2.56 21.74
C ALA A 175 -24.06 1.90 23.10
N VAL A 176 -24.87 0.87 23.34
CA VAL A 176 -24.45 -0.24 24.19
C VAL A 176 -23.04 -0.55 23.71
N LEU A 177 -22.07 -0.43 24.61
CA LEU A 177 -20.67 -0.74 24.38
C LEU A 177 -20.61 -2.15 23.77
N GLU A 178 -20.62 -2.25 22.44
CA GLU A 178 -19.99 -3.38 21.78
C GLU A 178 -18.51 -3.19 22.10
N GLU A 179 -17.96 -4.09 22.92
CA GLU A 179 -16.54 -4.11 23.26
C GLU A 179 -15.73 -4.12 21.95
N THR A 180 -15.30 -2.94 21.49
CA THR A 180 -14.38 -2.85 20.37
C THR A 180 -13.08 -3.49 20.82
N VAL A 181 -12.78 -4.68 20.31
CA VAL A 181 -11.53 -5.38 20.59
C VAL A 181 -10.37 -4.42 20.27
N PRO A 182 -9.47 -4.13 21.23
CA PRO A 182 -8.36 -3.22 21.01
C PRO A 182 -7.52 -3.61 19.78
N LEU A 183 -7.22 -2.62 18.94
CA LEU A 183 -6.20 -2.72 17.89
C LEU A 183 -4.88 -2.16 18.46
N LEU A 184 -3.87 -3.01 18.56
CA LEU A 184 -2.54 -2.69 19.10
C LEU A 184 -1.52 -2.56 17.96
N ALA A 185 -0.73 -1.50 17.96
CA ALA A 185 0.48 -1.39 17.16
C ALA A 185 1.70 -1.59 18.04
N VAL A 186 2.62 -2.46 17.65
CA VAL A 186 3.94 -2.59 18.30
C VAL A 186 4.98 -1.92 17.42
N LEU A 187 5.66 -0.91 17.96
CA LEU A 187 6.68 -0.14 17.22
C LEU A 187 8.06 -0.80 17.32
N PRO A 188 8.98 -0.50 16.37
CA PRO A 188 10.37 -0.91 16.48
C PRO A 188 11.01 -0.27 17.71
N PHE A 189 11.45 -1.05 18.68
CA PHE A 189 12.07 -0.51 19.89
C PHE A 189 13.40 0.16 19.54
N ASP A 190 13.67 1.30 20.18
CA ASP A 190 14.87 2.09 19.88
C ASP A 190 16.12 1.44 20.47
N ASN A 191 17.18 1.41 19.67
CA ASN A 191 18.50 0.96 20.10
C ASN A 191 19.17 2.06 20.93
N LEU A 192 19.35 1.82 22.24
CA LEU A 192 20.09 2.71 23.14
C LEU A 192 21.54 2.25 23.39
N SER A 193 22.04 1.34 22.56
CA SER A 193 23.42 0.88 22.58
C SER A 193 24.26 1.69 21.58
N SER A 194 25.58 1.73 21.77
CA SER A 194 26.50 2.44 20.87
C SER A 194 26.78 1.72 19.55
N ASP A 195 26.25 0.51 19.38
CA ASP A 195 26.47 -0.35 18.23
C ASP A 195 25.24 -0.28 17.31
N GLU A 196 25.40 0.37 16.15
CA GLU A 196 24.34 0.54 15.15
C GLU A 196 23.93 -0.80 14.52
N GLU A 197 24.81 -1.81 14.53
CA GLU A 197 24.46 -3.15 14.03
C GLU A 197 23.38 -3.80 14.90
N LEU A 198 23.15 -3.37 16.15
CA LEU A 198 22.08 -3.92 16.99
C LEU A 198 20.66 -3.50 16.57
N THR A 199 20.50 -2.66 15.55
CA THR A 199 19.17 -2.24 15.08
C THR A 199 18.33 -3.42 14.60
N TYR A 200 18.90 -4.36 13.84
CA TYR A 200 18.17 -5.57 13.41
C TYR A 200 17.73 -6.43 14.61
N PHE A 201 18.54 -6.46 15.67
CA PHE A 201 18.24 -7.19 16.89
C PHE A 201 17.06 -6.56 17.63
N CYS A 202 17.06 -5.23 17.80
CA CYS A 202 15.96 -4.50 18.42
C CYS A 202 14.66 -4.71 17.63
N ASP A 203 14.75 -4.67 16.31
CA ASP A 203 13.61 -4.92 15.44
C ASP A 203 13.06 -6.33 15.55
N GLY A 204 13.96 -7.32 15.59
CA GLY A 204 13.60 -8.71 15.75
C GLY A 204 12.95 -9.00 17.10
N VAL A 205 13.47 -8.42 18.19
CA VAL A 205 12.84 -8.52 19.52
C VAL A 205 11.45 -7.88 19.54
N SER A 206 11.30 -6.71 18.95
CA SER A 206 10.02 -5.99 18.89
C SER A 206 8.97 -6.76 18.09
N GLU A 207 9.39 -7.36 16.98
CA GLU A 207 8.54 -8.24 16.17
C GLU A 207 8.15 -9.52 16.92
N GLU A 208 9.06 -10.11 17.68
CA GLU A 208 8.74 -11.29 18.49
C GLU A 208 7.74 -10.97 19.62
N ILE A 209 7.88 -9.80 20.26
CA ILE A 209 6.88 -9.32 21.22
C ILE A 209 5.52 -9.17 20.53
N GLN A 210 5.49 -8.50 19.37
CA GLN A 210 4.27 -8.33 18.57
C GLN A 210 3.58 -9.66 18.29
N ARG A 211 4.34 -10.67 17.83
CA ARG A 211 3.83 -12.00 17.51
C ARG A 211 3.38 -12.75 18.75
N THR A 212 4.12 -12.64 19.85
CA THR A 212 3.78 -13.27 21.12
C THR A 212 2.45 -12.72 21.63
N VAL A 213 2.27 -11.40 21.62
CA VAL A 213 0.99 -10.74 21.97
C VAL A 213 -0.14 -11.21 21.05
N ALA A 214 0.08 -11.25 19.73
CA ALA A 214 -0.93 -11.73 18.78
C ALA A 214 -1.32 -13.20 19.01
N SER A 215 -0.39 -14.04 19.48
CA SER A 215 -0.61 -15.47 19.69
C SER A 215 -1.22 -15.83 21.06
N LEU A 216 -0.86 -15.08 22.12
CA LEU A 216 -1.31 -15.33 23.48
C LEU A 216 -2.64 -14.64 23.79
N THR A 217 -3.06 -13.68 22.99
CA THR A 217 -4.30 -12.92 23.21
C THR A 217 -5.26 -13.08 22.03
N LYS A 218 -6.48 -12.55 22.17
CA LYS A 218 -7.42 -12.37 21.04
C LYS A 218 -7.37 -10.95 20.48
N LEU A 219 -6.29 -10.21 20.73
CA LEU A 219 -6.14 -8.84 20.27
C LEU A 219 -5.93 -8.79 18.76
N ARG A 220 -6.41 -7.70 18.16
CA ARG A 220 -6.02 -7.34 16.80
C ARG A 220 -4.68 -6.62 16.90
N VAL A 221 -3.69 -7.04 16.12
CA VAL A 221 -2.36 -6.45 16.14
C VAL A 221 -2.01 -5.97 14.74
N VAL A 222 -1.57 -4.71 14.62
CA VAL A 222 -1.11 -4.12 13.35
C VAL A 222 0.16 -4.83 12.91
N ALA A 223 0.21 -5.25 11.66
CA ALA A 223 1.31 -5.99 11.05
C ALA A 223 2.63 -5.21 11.06
N ARG A 224 3.73 -5.96 11.20
CA ARG A 224 5.10 -5.43 11.23
C ARG A 224 5.39 -4.46 10.10
N SER A 225 5.11 -4.84 8.84
CA SER A 225 5.45 -4.03 7.66
C SER A 225 4.79 -2.64 7.66
N SER A 226 3.74 -2.45 8.46
CA SER A 226 3.13 -1.14 8.70
C SER A 226 3.74 -0.43 9.91
N SER A 227 3.82 -1.10 11.06
CA SER A 227 4.31 -0.47 12.29
C SER A 227 5.79 -0.10 12.26
N PHE A 228 6.62 -0.86 11.54
CA PHE A 228 8.08 -0.67 11.52
C PHE A 228 8.54 0.44 10.56
N GLN A 229 7.59 1.13 9.91
CA GLN A 229 7.87 2.37 9.16
C GLN A 229 8.04 3.58 10.09
N PHE A 230 7.61 3.50 11.35
CA PHE A 230 7.71 4.61 12.30
C PHE A 230 8.96 4.43 13.18
N ARG A 231 9.98 5.27 12.95
CA ARG A 231 11.26 5.21 13.68
C ARG A 231 11.71 6.58 14.15
N GLY A 232 12.40 6.61 15.29
CA GLY A 232 12.90 7.86 15.87
C GLY A 232 11.83 8.94 15.95
N LYS A 233 12.06 10.07 15.26
CA LYS A 233 11.14 11.23 15.27
C LYS A 233 9.78 10.95 14.62
N ASP A 234 9.65 9.89 13.83
CA ASP A 234 8.42 9.55 13.13
C ASP A 234 7.41 8.81 14.02
N LYS A 235 7.78 8.41 15.24
CA LYS A 235 6.95 7.65 16.19
C LYS A 235 5.93 8.48 16.98
N THR A 236 5.64 9.72 16.59
CA THR A 236 4.66 10.52 17.34
C THR A 236 3.29 9.85 17.36
N ILE A 237 2.63 9.85 18.52
CA ILE A 237 1.34 9.15 18.73
C ILE A 237 0.33 9.56 17.65
N ASP A 238 0.21 10.85 17.35
CA ASP A 238 -0.72 11.37 16.34
C ASP A 238 -0.44 10.81 14.94
N ARG A 239 0.85 10.75 14.55
CA ARG A 239 1.25 10.27 13.22
C ARG A 239 1.01 8.77 13.08
N VAL A 240 1.38 8.00 14.10
CA VAL A 240 1.18 6.55 14.13
C VAL A 240 -0.32 6.23 14.14
N THR A 241 -1.09 6.89 15.00
CA THR A 241 -2.54 6.70 15.13
C THR A 241 -3.26 7.09 13.84
N GLY A 242 -2.93 8.23 13.24
CA GLY A 242 -3.53 8.67 11.98
C GLY A 242 -3.20 7.77 10.79
N ALA A 243 -2.01 7.17 10.77
CA ALA A 243 -1.58 6.30 9.68
C ALA A 243 -2.02 4.84 9.83
N LEU A 244 -2.11 4.33 11.06
CA LEU A 244 -2.42 2.92 11.35
C LEU A 244 -3.85 2.68 11.85
N GLY A 245 -4.57 3.73 12.29
CA GLY A 245 -5.88 3.59 12.92
C GLY A 245 -5.86 2.83 14.25
N THR A 246 -4.68 2.73 14.89
CA THR A 246 -4.49 1.94 16.10
C THR A 246 -5.14 2.60 17.33
N SER A 247 -5.65 1.77 18.24
CA SER A 247 -6.23 2.26 19.51
C SER A 247 -5.20 2.31 20.64
N HIS A 248 -4.19 1.45 20.56
CA HIS A 248 -3.13 1.31 21.56
C HIS A 248 -1.78 1.20 20.87
N LEU A 249 -0.74 1.67 21.56
CA LEU A 249 0.63 1.67 21.06
C LEU A 249 1.56 1.03 22.09
N LEU A 250 2.34 0.03 21.68
CA LEU A 250 3.45 -0.50 22.45
C LEU A 250 4.75 0.02 21.83
N ASP A 251 5.48 0.84 22.57
CA ASP A 251 6.81 1.33 22.19
C ASP A 251 7.82 0.99 23.29
N GLY A 252 9.11 1.10 22.97
CA GLY A 252 10.13 0.69 23.89
C GLY A 252 11.55 0.95 23.43
N THR A 253 12.48 0.55 24.28
CA THR A 253 13.92 0.65 24.04
C THR A 253 14.60 -0.66 24.39
N VAL A 254 15.61 -1.02 23.61
CA VAL A 254 16.46 -2.16 23.88
C VAL A 254 17.89 -1.68 24.10
N ARG A 255 18.51 -2.18 25.16
CA ARG A 255 19.92 -1.95 25.45
C ARG A 255 20.62 -3.28 25.66
N ARG A 256 21.74 -3.48 24.97
CA ARG A 256 22.57 -4.68 25.11
C ARG A 256 23.95 -4.35 25.66
N SER A 257 24.46 -5.21 26.52
CA SER A 257 25.84 -5.18 26.98
C SER A 257 26.37 -6.61 27.13
N GLY A 258 27.14 -7.07 26.13
CA GLY A 258 27.53 -8.48 26.03
C GLY A 258 26.30 -9.38 25.91
N ALA A 259 26.20 -10.39 26.77
CA ALA A 259 25.06 -11.32 26.83
C ALA A 259 23.84 -10.77 27.57
N ARG A 260 23.92 -9.60 28.21
CA ARG A 260 22.81 -9.02 28.99
C ARG A 260 21.95 -8.12 28.13
N VAL A 261 20.63 -8.30 28.20
CA VAL A 261 19.63 -7.50 27.49
C VAL A 261 18.71 -6.82 28.50
N ARG A 262 18.48 -5.52 28.30
CA ARG A 262 17.47 -4.74 29.01
C ARG A 262 16.45 -4.20 28.02
N ILE A 263 15.18 -4.51 28.26
CA ILE A 263 14.06 -4.02 27.47
C ILE A 263 13.23 -3.11 28.37
N SER A 264 12.96 -1.88 27.93
CA SER A 264 11.93 -1.03 28.55
C SER A 264 10.78 -0.93 27.57
N ALA A 265 9.56 -1.18 28.05
CA ALA A 265 8.37 -1.16 27.22
C ALA A 265 7.29 -0.28 27.86
N GLU A 266 6.52 0.41 27.04
CA GLU A 266 5.43 1.30 27.44
C GLU A 266 4.23 1.07 26.52
N LEU A 267 3.06 0.87 27.13
CA LEU A 267 1.77 0.76 26.47
C LEU A 267 1.00 2.07 26.67
N VAL A 268 0.57 2.67 25.56
CA VAL A 268 -0.10 3.98 25.52
C VAL A 268 -1.51 3.83 24.92
N ASP A 269 -2.47 4.53 25.51
CA ASP A 269 -3.79 4.76 24.94
C ASP A 269 -3.70 5.91 23.92
N CYS A 270 -3.99 5.63 22.65
CA CYS A 270 -3.82 6.60 21.56
C CYS A 270 -4.84 7.74 21.58
N ALA A 271 -5.99 7.57 22.24
CA ALA A 271 -7.03 8.60 22.30
C ALA A 271 -6.73 9.65 23.38
N THR A 272 -6.12 9.21 24.49
CA THR A 272 -5.83 10.06 25.64
C THR A 272 -4.37 10.45 25.77
N HIS A 273 -3.49 9.85 24.96
CA HIS A 273 -2.03 9.98 25.00
C HIS A 273 -1.44 9.60 26.36
N ASN A 274 -2.17 8.79 27.15
CA ASN A 274 -1.74 8.39 28.48
C ASN A 274 -1.04 7.03 28.44
N ALA A 275 0.09 6.94 29.14
CA ALA A 275 0.73 5.68 29.45
C ALA A 275 -0.20 4.85 30.35
N MET A 276 -0.66 3.71 29.84
CA MET A 276 -1.45 2.75 30.60
C MET A 276 -0.57 1.87 31.47
N TRP A 277 0.62 1.54 30.97
CA TRP A 277 1.59 0.69 31.63
C TRP A 277 2.99 0.98 31.09
N ALA A 278 4.00 0.92 31.95
CA ALA A 278 5.39 0.95 31.56
C ALA A 278 6.21 0.11 32.53
N ASP A 279 7.13 -0.71 32.02
CA ASP A 279 7.99 -1.56 32.87
C ASP A 279 9.35 -1.83 32.23
N ARG A 280 10.25 -2.44 33.01
CA ARG A 280 11.60 -2.80 32.61
C ARG A 280 11.87 -4.27 32.87
N PHE A 281 12.42 -4.92 31.85
CA PHE A 281 12.74 -6.33 31.84
C PHE A 281 14.24 -6.49 31.64
N ASP A 282 14.89 -7.14 32.59
CA ASP A 282 16.32 -7.43 32.60
C ASP A 282 16.51 -8.95 32.51
N GLY A 283 17.37 -9.41 31.60
CA GLY A 283 17.73 -10.82 31.50
C GLY A 283 18.99 -11.06 30.67
N ASP A 284 19.37 -12.32 30.57
CA ASP A 284 20.40 -12.75 29.63
C ASP A 284 19.76 -13.06 28.27
N LEU A 285 20.56 -13.01 27.21
CA LEU A 285 20.10 -13.25 25.83
C LEU A 285 19.54 -14.67 25.66
N ASP A 286 20.06 -15.62 26.43
CA ASP A 286 19.57 -17.00 26.53
C ASP A 286 18.11 -17.05 27.07
N ASP A 287 17.68 -16.04 27.84
CA ASP A 287 16.35 -15.91 28.44
C ASP A 287 15.42 -14.96 27.66
N VAL A 288 15.81 -14.54 26.45
CA VAL A 288 15.05 -13.53 25.69
C VAL A 288 13.60 -13.92 25.41
N PHE A 289 13.32 -15.21 25.23
CA PHE A 289 11.96 -15.72 25.06
C PHE A 289 11.11 -15.53 26.32
N THR A 290 11.68 -15.79 27.50
CA THR A 290 11.04 -15.51 28.79
C THR A 290 10.74 -14.02 28.93
N LEU A 291 11.67 -13.15 28.52
CA LEU A 291 11.45 -11.70 28.53
C LEU A 291 10.28 -11.29 27.61
N GLN A 292 10.18 -11.88 26.41
CA GLN A 292 9.10 -11.62 25.47
C GLN A 292 7.74 -12.07 26.00
N GLU A 293 7.68 -13.25 26.61
CA GLU A 293 6.47 -13.77 27.26
C GLU A 293 6.05 -12.86 28.41
N ASN A 294 6.96 -12.47 29.30
CA ASN A 294 6.66 -11.55 30.40
C ASN A 294 6.12 -10.19 29.91
N ILE A 295 6.68 -9.65 28.81
CA ILE A 295 6.16 -8.41 28.20
C ILE A 295 4.76 -8.64 27.65
N ALA A 296 4.52 -9.75 26.93
CA ALA A 296 3.21 -10.06 26.38
C ALA A 296 2.14 -10.27 27.48
N GLU A 297 2.51 -10.92 28.59
CA GLU A 297 1.65 -11.07 29.76
C GLU A 297 1.29 -9.72 30.38
N ALA A 298 2.28 -8.84 30.58
CA ALA A 298 2.07 -7.51 31.12
C ALA A 298 1.18 -6.64 30.22
N VAL A 299 1.38 -6.71 28.89
CA VAL A 299 0.53 -6.02 27.91
C VAL A 299 -0.91 -6.54 27.98
N ALA A 300 -1.11 -7.85 28.05
CA ALA A 300 -2.43 -8.43 28.15
C ALA A 300 -3.14 -8.09 29.47
N GLU A 301 -2.41 -8.05 30.59
CA GLU A 301 -2.92 -7.61 31.88
C GLU A 301 -3.35 -6.13 31.83
N ALA A 302 -2.49 -5.25 31.29
CA ALA A 302 -2.79 -3.82 31.14
C ALA A 302 -4.02 -3.57 30.26
N LEU A 303 -4.19 -4.36 29.19
CA LEU A 303 -5.36 -4.32 28.31
C LEU A 303 -6.57 -5.11 28.84
N LYS A 304 -6.43 -5.79 29.99
CA LYS A 304 -7.46 -6.65 30.61
C LYS A 304 -7.97 -7.76 29.69
N VAL A 305 -7.09 -8.31 28.86
CA VAL A 305 -7.41 -9.39 27.92
C VAL A 305 -7.01 -10.74 28.50
N LYS A 306 -7.84 -11.76 28.29
CA LYS A 306 -7.50 -13.13 28.71
C LYS A 306 -6.34 -13.67 27.91
N LEU A 307 -5.32 -14.17 28.60
CA LEU A 307 -4.19 -14.88 28.03
C LEU A 307 -4.54 -16.36 27.80
N ALA A 308 -4.08 -16.88 26.66
CA ALA A 308 -3.91 -18.31 26.48
C ALA A 308 -2.68 -18.77 27.28
N PRO A 309 -2.65 -20.04 27.75
CA PRO A 309 -1.47 -20.56 28.42
C PRO A 309 -0.24 -20.47 27.49
N PRO A 310 0.90 -19.98 28.00
CA PRO A 310 2.10 -19.84 27.20
C PRO A 310 2.57 -21.19 26.66
N ALA A 311 3.11 -21.19 25.44
CA ALA A 311 3.86 -22.33 24.93
C ALA A 311 5.16 -22.47 25.74
N LYS A 312 5.79 -23.65 25.76
CA LYS A 312 7.13 -23.76 26.34
C LYS A 312 8.09 -22.88 25.52
N SER A 313 8.71 -21.90 26.18
CA SER A 313 9.76 -21.08 25.58
C SER A 313 10.90 -21.99 25.11
N ALA A 314 11.31 -21.83 23.85
CA ALA A 314 12.51 -22.49 23.36
C ALA A 314 13.73 -21.86 24.05
N VAL A 315 14.70 -22.67 24.47
CA VAL A 315 16.02 -22.15 24.84
C VAL A 315 16.90 -22.31 23.61
N LEU A 316 17.39 -21.19 23.08
CA LEU A 316 18.29 -21.18 21.93
C LEU A 316 19.63 -20.59 22.31
N ASP A 317 20.67 -21.06 21.64
CA ASP A 317 21.95 -20.36 21.63
C ASP A 317 21.74 -18.94 21.05
N PRO A 318 22.25 -17.89 21.72
CA PRO A 318 22.18 -16.50 21.25
C PRO A 318 22.53 -16.29 19.78
N ALA A 319 23.59 -16.94 19.30
CA ALA A 319 24.06 -16.77 17.92
C ALA A 319 23.05 -17.37 16.92
N VAL A 320 22.44 -18.51 17.27
CA VAL A 320 21.38 -19.14 16.46
C VAL A 320 20.14 -18.26 16.43
N TYR A 321 19.78 -17.67 17.58
CA TYR A 321 18.64 -16.77 17.66
C TYR A 321 18.86 -15.47 16.86
N GLU A 322 20.05 -14.86 16.94
CA GLU A 322 20.42 -13.69 16.13
C GLU A 322 20.34 -13.99 14.63
N LEU A 323 20.86 -15.14 14.20
CA LEU A 323 20.81 -15.56 12.80
C LEU A 323 19.36 -15.70 12.30
N PHE A 324 18.48 -16.25 13.14
CA PHE A 324 17.06 -16.34 12.86
C PHE A 324 16.38 -14.97 12.74
N LEU A 325 16.67 -14.04 13.67
CA LEU A 325 16.13 -12.67 13.60
C LEU A 325 16.58 -11.96 12.33
N ARG A 326 17.83 -12.15 11.91
CA ARG A 326 18.36 -11.60 10.67
C ARG A 326 17.64 -12.15 9.44
N ALA A 327 17.43 -13.46 9.37
CA ALA A 327 16.72 -14.09 8.26
C ALA A 327 15.28 -13.59 8.16
N ARG A 328 14.59 -13.46 9.30
CA ARG A 328 13.24 -12.89 9.35
C ARG A 328 13.22 -11.43 8.91
N GLY A 329 14.15 -10.61 9.38
CA GLY A 329 14.27 -9.21 8.97
C GLY A 329 14.37 -9.06 7.45
N ILE A 330 15.20 -9.89 6.81
CA ILE A 330 15.34 -9.92 5.34
C ILE A 330 13.99 -10.25 4.66
N LEU A 331 13.26 -11.26 5.15
CA LEU A 331 11.96 -11.63 4.59
C LEU A 331 10.89 -10.56 4.82
N ALA A 332 10.94 -9.85 5.95
CA ALA A 332 9.95 -8.84 6.31
C ALA A 332 10.16 -7.49 5.61
N GLU A 333 11.41 -7.16 5.25
CA GLU A 333 11.75 -5.96 4.49
C GLU A 333 11.56 -6.16 2.98
N GLY A 334 11.70 -7.39 2.51
CA GLY A 334 11.55 -7.75 1.12
C GLY A 334 10.12 -8.11 0.72
N ASP A 335 9.94 -8.30 -0.58
CA ASP A 335 8.77 -8.92 -1.18
C ASP A 335 9.24 -10.10 -2.04
N PRO A 336 9.13 -11.34 -1.55
CA PRO A 336 9.60 -12.54 -2.26
C PRO A 336 8.98 -12.75 -3.65
N GLU A 337 7.86 -12.09 -3.98
CA GLU A 337 7.30 -12.12 -5.33
C GLU A 337 8.11 -11.26 -6.32
N PHE A 338 8.83 -10.25 -5.83
CA PHE A 338 9.49 -9.23 -6.65
C PHE A 338 11.00 -9.08 -6.41
N ASP A 339 11.58 -9.68 -5.37
CA ASP A 339 13.00 -9.56 -5.03
C ASP A 339 13.69 -10.91 -4.66
N ASP A 340 14.93 -10.83 -4.15
CA ASP A 340 15.77 -11.97 -3.78
C ASP A 340 15.78 -12.28 -2.27
N SER A 341 14.88 -11.66 -1.48
CA SER A 341 14.82 -11.78 -0.02
C SER A 341 14.71 -13.23 0.45
N ALA A 342 13.85 -14.02 -0.17
CA ALA A 342 13.70 -15.44 0.14
C ALA A 342 14.99 -16.23 -0.12
N THR A 343 15.64 -16.01 -1.27
CA THR A 343 16.90 -16.68 -1.62
C THR A 343 18.02 -16.34 -0.65
N ARG A 344 18.06 -15.10 -0.14
CA ARG A 344 19.04 -14.65 0.86
C ARG A 344 18.76 -15.21 2.26
N ALA A 345 17.49 -15.41 2.62
CA ALA A 345 17.09 -15.88 3.94
C ALA A 345 17.23 -17.41 4.12
N VAL A 346 17.04 -18.20 3.06
CA VAL A 346 17.07 -19.68 3.14
C VAL A 346 18.35 -20.24 3.76
N PRO A 347 19.58 -19.84 3.36
CA PRO A 347 20.80 -20.40 3.95
C PRO A 347 20.92 -20.14 5.46
N MET A 348 20.48 -18.97 5.92
CA MET A 348 20.47 -18.63 7.34
C MET A 348 19.47 -19.50 8.11
N LEU A 349 18.27 -19.70 7.55
CA LEU A 349 17.24 -20.55 8.15
C LEU A 349 17.65 -22.03 8.17
N GLU A 350 18.39 -22.50 7.18
CA GLU A 350 18.95 -23.86 7.14
C GLU A 350 19.95 -24.10 8.29
N GLU A 351 20.83 -23.14 8.55
CA GLU A 351 21.76 -23.20 9.68
C GLU A 351 21.05 -23.19 11.03
N VAL A 352 19.98 -22.37 11.15
CA VAL A 352 19.15 -22.33 12.36
C VAL A 352 18.46 -23.67 12.62
N VAL A 353 17.78 -24.25 11.62
CA VAL A 353 17.07 -25.53 11.82
C VAL A 353 18.01 -26.73 11.98
N HIS A 354 19.25 -26.64 11.46
CA HIS A 354 20.28 -27.64 11.72
C HIS A 354 20.77 -27.58 13.16
N SER A 355 21.00 -26.37 13.69
CA SER A 355 21.51 -26.15 15.04
C SER A 355 20.44 -26.33 16.11
N SER A 356 19.17 -26.07 15.77
CA SER A 356 18.03 -26.12 16.68
C SER A 356 16.81 -26.75 16.01
N PRO A 357 16.83 -28.08 15.82
CA PRO A 357 15.78 -28.80 15.08
C PRO A 357 14.40 -28.77 15.75
N ASP A 358 14.32 -28.45 17.03
CA ASP A 358 13.04 -28.32 17.76
C ASP A 358 12.45 -26.89 17.69
N PHE A 359 13.10 -25.96 16.96
CA PHE A 359 12.65 -24.57 16.86
C PHE A 359 11.64 -24.37 15.72
N ALA A 360 10.36 -24.63 16.02
CA ALA A 360 9.24 -24.54 15.08
C ALA A 360 9.16 -23.25 14.24
N PRO A 361 9.41 -22.04 14.80
CA PRO A 361 9.36 -20.80 14.01
C PRO A 361 10.33 -20.74 12.83
N ALA A 362 11.51 -21.35 12.94
CA ALA A 362 12.49 -21.36 11.86
C ALA A 362 12.08 -22.32 10.74
N TRP A 363 11.50 -23.47 11.08
CA TRP A 363 10.93 -24.39 10.10
C TRP A 363 9.77 -23.77 9.31
N GLU A 364 8.90 -23.01 9.98
CA GLU A 364 7.79 -22.27 9.33
C GLU A 364 8.32 -21.26 8.30
N LEU A 365 9.26 -20.40 8.69
CA LEU A 365 9.87 -19.44 7.76
C LEU A 365 10.60 -20.12 6.62
N LEU A 366 11.32 -21.21 6.89
CA LEU A 366 12.04 -21.97 5.87
C LEU A 366 11.07 -22.58 4.85
N ALA A 367 9.94 -23.11 5.32
CA ALA A 367 8.88 -23.62 4.45
C ALA A 367 8.33 -22.51 3.54
N GLY A 368 7.98 -21.35 4.11
CA GLY A 368 7.47 -20.20 3.36
C GLY A 368 8.45 -19.69 2.31
N ALA A 369 9.71 -19.45 2.70
CA ALA A 369 10.75 -18.95 1.80
C ALA A 369 11.05 -19.95 0.66
N ARG A 370 11.16 -21.25 0.95
CA ARG A 370 11.34 -22.27 -0.08
C ARG A 370 10.11 -22.38 -1.00
N ALA A 371 8.89 -22.25 -0.47
CA ALA A 371 7.67 -22.28 -1.27
C ALA A 371 7.61 -21.10 -2.25
N TRP A 372 8.03 -19.91 -1.83
CA TRP A 372 8.16 -18.73 -2.68
C TRP A 372 9.17 -18.94 -3.79
N ILE A 373 10.39 -19.38 -3.46
CA ILE A 373 11.44 -19.65 -4.47
C ILE A 373 10.94 -20.68 -5.49
N LEU A 374 10.35 -21.78 -5.03
CA LEU A 374 9.87 -22.86 -5.89
C LEU A 374 8.76 -22.42 -6.85
N ARG A 375 7.93 -21.46 -6.45
CA ARG A 375 6.85 -20.88 -7.28
C ARG A 375 7.27 -19.64 -8.05
N SER A 376 8.50 -19.15 -7.86
CA SER A 376 9.07 -18.08 -8.66
C SER A 376 9.62 -18.63 -9.98
N ALA A 377 9.58 -17.82 -11.04
CA ALA A 377 10.14 -18.18 -12.35
C ALA A 377 11.68 -18.34 -12.36
N HIS A 378 12.34 -18.16 -11.21
CA HIS A 378 13.80 -18.09 -11.08
C HIS A 378 14.43 -19.31 -10.41
N THR A 379 13.66 -20.36 -10.10
CA THR A 379 14.22 -21.59 -9.50
C THR A 379 14.99 -22.42 -10.52
N GLN A 380 16.23 -22.79 -10.17
CA GLN A 380 17.04 -23.78 -10.90
C GLN A 380 16.92 -25.19 -10.30
N THR A 381 16.18 -25.32 -9.19
CA THR A 381 16.01 -26.58 -8.46
C THR A 381 14.98 -27.47 -9.16
N ASP A 382 15.22 -28.79 -9.18
CA ASP A 382 14.21 -29.76 -9.58
C ASP A 382 12.93 -29.58 -8.74
N PHE A 383 11.78 -29.52 -9.41
CA PHE A 383 10.55 -29.18 -8.72
C PHE A 383 10.17 -30.20 -7.65
N ALA A 384 10.39 -31.49 -7.90
CA ALA A 384 10.04 -32.55 -6.96
C ALA A 384 10.94 -32.49 -5.72
N GLU A 385 12.24 -32.26 -5.91
CA GLU A 385 13.18 -32.04 -4.80
C GLU A 385 12.80 -30.81 -3.98
N GLY A 386 12.59 -29.66 -4.64
CA GLY A 386 12.19 -28.42 -3.97
C GLY A 386 10.88 -28.59 -3.20
N ARG A 387 9.89 -29.28 -3.78
CA ARG A 387 8.61 -29.57 -3.14
C ARG A 387 8.81 -30.41 -1.87
N ASN A 388 9.65 -31.45 -1.92
CA ASN A 388 9.94 -32.26 -0.74
C ASN A 388 10.59 -31.43 0.38
N GLY A 389 11.49 -30.50 0.02
CA GLY A 389 12.10 -29.58 0.98
C GLY A 389 11.11 -28.64 1.68
N VAL A 390 10.09 -28.17 0.97
CA VAL A 390 9.00 -27.36 1.55
C VAL A 390 8.10 -28.21 2.45
N VAL A 391 7.65 -29.38 1.96
CA VAL A 391 6.77 -30.28 2.75
C VAL A 391 7.47 -30.71 4.04
N HIS A 392 8.74 -31.10 3.97
CA HIS A 392 9.50 -31.49 5.16
C HIS A 392 9.57 -30.37 6.20
N ALA A 393 9.84 -29.14 5.77
CA ALA A 393 9.89 -27.99 6.66
C ALA A 393 8.52 -27.67 7.27
N ALA A 394 7.47 -27.65 6.45
CA ALA A 394 6.11 -27.37 6.90
C ALA A 394 5.58 -28.44 7.87
N ASP A 395 5.74 -29.73 7.54
CA ASP A 395 5.31 -30.84 8.39
C ASP A 395 6.09 -30.86 9.71
N THR A 396 7.38 -30.50 9.69
CA THR A 396 8.19 -30.40 10.91
C THR A 396 7.70 -29.24 11.78
N ALA A 397 7.44 -28.06 11.19
CA ALA A 397 6.88 -26.92 11.90
C ALA A 397 5.53 -27.28 12.57
N LEU A 398 4.61 -27.91 11.83
CA LEU A 398 3.29 -28.29 12.33
C LEU A 398 3.33 -29.42 13.38
N ARG A 399 4.31 -30.33 13.29
CA ARG A 399 4.53 -31.37 14.30
C ARG A 399 5.04 -30.78 15.61
N LEU A 400 5.91 -29.79 15.55
CA LEU A 400 6.43 -29.09 16.73
C LEU A 400 5.39 -28.14 17.32
N ASP A 401 4.64 -27.44 16.46
CA ASP A 401 3.62 -26.48 16.84
C ASP A 401 2.51 -26.40 15.76
N PRO A 402 1.33 -27.00 16.00
CA PRO A 402 0.21 -26.95 15.07
C PRO A 402 -0.36 -25.54 14.83
N LYS A 403 0.08 -24.52 15.59
CA LYS A 403 -0.38 -23.14 15.42
C LYS A 403 0.45 -22.34 14.40
N ARG A 404 1.42 -22.96 13.72
CA ARG A 404 2.27 -22.34 12.69
C ARG A 404 1.51 -22.15 11.39
N ILE A 405 0.76 -21.04 11.28
CA ILE A 405 -0.10 -20.76 10.13
C ILE A 405 0.66 -20.66 8.81
N GLY A 406 1.91 -20.16 8.84
CA GLY A 406 2.75 -20.03 7.65
C GLY A 406 3.08 -21.38 7.03
N ALA A 407 3.11 -22.46 7.82
CA ALA A 407 3.29 -23.82 7.30
C ALA A 407 2.07 -24.30 6.50
N TYR A 408 0.84 -24.00 6.94
CA TYR A 408 -0.36 -24.30 6.15
C TYR A 408 -0.40 -23.49 4.85
N VAL A 409 -0.02 -22.21 4.90
CA VAL A 409 0.08 -21.34 3.71
C VAL A 409 1.13 -21.88 2.73
N ALA A 410 2.31 -22.28 3.21
CA ALA A 410 3.36 -22.87 2.39
C ALA A 410 2.87 -24.15 1.68
N LEU A 411 2.17 -25.03 2.39
CA LEU A 411 1.57 -26.24 1.81
C LEU A 411 0.50 -25.89 0.77
N ALA A 412 -0.37 -24.91 1.04
CA ALA A 412 -1.41 -24.48 0.10
C ALA A 412 -0.82 -23.92 -1.20
N ARG A 413 0.36 -23.28 -1.13
CA ARG A 413 1.13 -22.77 -2.27
C ARG A 413 1.77 -23.89 -3.10
N LEU A 414 2.01 -25.08 -2.54
CA LEU A 414 2.54 -26.24 -3.26
C LEU A 414 1.48 -27.07 -3.98
N GLU A 415 0.22 -26.96 -3.59
CA GLU A 415 -0.85 -27.67 -4.28
C GLU A 415 -0.94 -27.19 -5.74
N PRO A 416 -1.26 -28.07 -6.70
CA PRO A 416 -1.54 -27.65 -8.06
C PRO A 416 -2.58 -26.54 -8.09
N TRP A 417 -2.45 -25.59 -9.01
CA TRP A 417 -3.36 -24.44 -9.09
C TRP A 417 -4.83 -24.84 -9.26
N GLY A 418 -5.10 -25.91 -10.03
CA GLY A 418 -6.43 -26.49 -10.22
C GLY A 418 -6.92 -27.37 -9.06
N ALA A 419 -6.11 -27.62 -8.03
CA ALA A 419 -6.49 -28.40 -6.85
C ALA A 419 -7.23 -27.54 -5.79
N TYR A 420 -8.27 -26.83 -6.22
CA TYR A 420 -8.94 -25.79 -5.41
C TYR A 420 -9.41 -26.29 -4.03
N SER A 421 -10.02 -27.47 -3.98
CA SER A 421 -10.52 -28.04 -2.71
C SER A 421 -9.39 -28.37 -1.72
N ALA A 422 -8.21 -28.75 -2.21
CA ALA A 422 -7.06 -29.04 -1.34
C ALA A 422 -6.46 -27.74 -0.78
N ARG A 423 -6.31 -26.74 -1.66
CA ARG A 423 -5.86 -25.39 -1.31
C ARG A 423 -6.76 -24.73 -0.28
N GLU A 424 -8.07 -24.72 -0.53
CA GLU A 424 -9.04 -24.11 0.39
C GLU A 424 -8.98 -24.73 1.78
N LYS A 425 -8.92 -26.07 1.87
CA LYS A 425 -8.84 -26.77 3.16
C LYS A 425 -7.62 -26.39 3.99
N LEU A 426 -6.48 -26.15 3.35
CA LEU A 426 -5.26 -25.72 4.03
C LEU A 426 -5.38 -24.28 4.52
N LEU A 427 -5.94 -23.39 3.70
CA LEU A 427 -6.17 -21.99 4.08
C LEU A 427 -7.26 -21.85 5.17
N ASP A 428 -8.32 -22.66 5.12
CA ASP A 428 -9.34 -22.76 6.16
C ASP A 428 -8.73 -23.19 7.51
N ARG A 429 -7.75 -24.12 7.48
CA ARG A 429 -7.01 -24.51 8.70
C ARG A 429 -6.15 -23.37 9.23
N ALA A 430 -5.46 -22.64 8.35
CA ALA A 430 -4.67 -21.48 8.76
C ALA A 430 -5.55 -20.43 9.46
N LEU A 431 -6.70 -20.08 8.87
CA LEU A 431 -7.65 -19.12 9.45
C LEU A 431 -8.38 -19.64 10.69
N ALA A 432 -8.58 -20.96 10.83
CA ALA A 432 -9.13 -21.53 12.06
C ALA A 432 -8.15 -21.41 13.24
N VAL A 433 -6.85 -21.44 12.97
CA VAL A 433 -5.79 -21.24 13.97
C VAL A 433 -5.62 -19.77 14.32
N ALA A 434 -5.51 -18.89 13.32
CA ALA A 434 -5.35 -17.44 13.50
C ALA A 434 -6.33 -16.66 12.59
N PRO A 435 -7.57 -16.39 13.05
CA PRO A 435 -8.61 -15.76 12.23
C PRO A 435 -8.32 -14.32 11.79
N HIS A 436 -7.37 -13.67 12.46
CA HIS A 436 -6.97 -12.28 12.22
C HIS A 436 -5.51 -12.17 11.79
N ASP A 437 -4.91 -13.25 11.29
CA ASP A 437 -3.57 -13.17 10.70
C ASP A 437 -3.63 -12.50 9.31
N PRO A 438 -2.91 -11.38 9.09
CA PRO A 438 -2.97 -10.64 7.83
C PRO A 438 -2.50 -11.45 6.61
N GLU A 439 -1.52 -12.34 6.78
CA GLU A 439 -1.00 -13.17 5.68
C GLU A 439 -2.04 -14.23 5.29
N ALA A 440 -2.58 -14.96 6.27
CA ALA A 440 -3.62 -15.97 6.01
C ALA A 440 -4.88 -15.36 5.38
N LEU A 441 -5.31 -14.16 5.83
CA LEU A 441 -6.44 -13.44 5.25
C LEU A 441 -6.16 -13.06 3.78
N ASN A 442 -4.96 -12.54 3.49
CA ASN A 442 -4.57 -12.18 2.13
C ASN A 442 -4.50 -13.41 1.22
N GLU A 443 -3.91 -14.52 1.67
CA GLU A 443 -3.82 -15.76 0.89
C GLU A 443 -5.20 -16.37 0.61
N MET A 444 -6.11 -16.35 1.60
CA MET A 444 -7.50 -16.77 1.38
C MET A 444 -8.23 -15.81 0.42
N SER A 445 -7.95 -14.51 0.48
CA SER A 445 -8.50 -13.54 -0.48
C SER A 445 -8.06 -13.85 -1.90
N VAL A 446 -6.77 -14.09 -2.11
CA VAL A 446 -6.20 -14.50 -3.41
C VAL A 446 -6.82 -15.82 -3.88
N PHE A 447 -7.02 -16.78 -2.98
CA PHE A 447 -7.74 -18.02 -3.31
C PHE A 447 -9.19 -17.75 -3.74
N CYS A 448 -9.94 -16.94 -2.99
CA CYS A 448 -11.32 -16.59 -3.31
C CYS A 448 -11.44 -15.88 -4.67
N TRP A 449 -10.50 -14.97 -4.95
CA TRP A 449 -10.35 -14.36 -6.27
C TRP A 449 -10.15 -15.41 -7.36
N SER A 450 -9.32 -16.43 -7.08
CA SER A 450 -9.04 -17.54 -7.99
C SER A 450 -10.19 -18.54 -8.19
N VAL A 451 -11.32 -18.36 -7.53
CA VAL A 451 -12.51 -19.19 -7.76
C VAL A 451 -13.77 -18.36 -8.04
N GLY A 452 -13.59 -17.05 -8.31
CA GLY A 452 -14.67 -16.13 -8.66
C GLY A 452 -15.47 -15.59 -7.49
N ARG A 453 -15.03 -15.77 -6.24
CA ARG A 453 -15.69 -15.27 -5.03
C ARG A 453 -15.14 -13.89 -4.66
N PHE A 454 -15.39 -12.91 -5.52
CA PHE A 454 -14.80 -11.57 -5.45
C PHE A 454 -15.28 -10.75 -4.26
N ARG A 455 -16.55 -10.86 -3.85
CA ARG A 455 -17.06 -10.18 -2.67
C ARG A 455 -16.43 -10.70 -1.38
N GLU A 456 -16.26 -12.02 -1.29
CA GLU A 456 -15.58 -12.65 -0.17
C GLU A 456 -14.09 -12.27 -0.15
N ALA A 457 -13.44 -12.30 -1.32
CA ALA A 457 -12.08 -11.82 -1.49
C ALA A 457 -11.94 -10.35 -1.06
N LEU A 458 -12.80 -9.45 -1.53
CA LEU A 458 -12.78 -8.03 -1.14
C LEU A 458 -12.85 -7.86 0.38
N ARG A 459 -13.79 -8.54 1.04
CA ARG A 459 -13.94 -8.49 2.50
C ARG A 459 -12.67 -8.96 3.23
N LEU A 460 -12.06 -10.06 2.77
CA LEU A 460 -10.84 -10.60 3.35
C LEU A 460 -9.63 -9.69 3.10
N ALA A 461 -9.51 -9.13 1.89
CA ALA A 461 -8.49 -8.16 1.51
C ALA A 461 -8.59 -6.88 2.35
N GLU A 462 -9.80 -6.37 2.58
CA GLU A 462 -10.04 -5.20 3.43
C GLU A 462 -9.64 -5.48 4.87
N GLN A 463 -9.98 -6.66 5.42
CA GLN A 463 -9.52 -7.07 6.76
C GLN A 463 -7.99 -7.19 6.85
N ALA A 464 -7.34 -7.80 5.85
CA ALA A 464 -5.89 -7.87 5.79
C ALA A 464 -5.26 -6.47 5.69
N CYS A 465 -5.85 -5.57 4.90
CA CYS A 465 -5.41 -4.20 4.73
C CYS A 465 -5.62 -3.35 5.99
N GLU A 466 -6.70 -3.55 6.76
CA GLU A 466 -6.89 -2.88 8.06
C GLU A 466 -5.78 -3.23 9.04
N LEU A 467 -5.35 -4.49 9.04
CA LEU A 467 -4.28 -4.96 9.91
C LEU A 467 -2.89 -4.63 9.36
N ASN A 468 -2.75 -4.41 8.05
CA ASN A 468 -1.49 -4.05 7.41
C ASN A 468 -1.63 -2.84 6.47
N PRO A 469 -1.99 -1.66 7.00
CA PRO A 469 -2.46 -0.54 6.20
C PRO A 469 -1.37 0.13 5.35
N LEU A 470 -0.09 -0.17 5.55
CA LEU A 470 1.00 0.39 4.75
C LEU A 470 1.70 -0.64 3.86
N MET A 471 1.18 -1.87 3.77
CA MET A 471 1.68 -2.88 2.83
C MET A 471 1.11 -2.64 1.41
N PRO A 472 1.97 -2.41 0.40
CA PRO A 472 1.52 -2.11 -0.97
C PRO A 472 0.66 -3.23 -1.56
N SER A 473 1.04 -4.49 -1.35
CA SER A 473 0.35 -5.67 -1.91
C SER A 473 -1.08 -5.82 -1.38
N ALA A 474 -1.29 -5.65 -0.06
CA ALA A 474 -2.63 -5.69 0.54
C ALA A 474 -3.55 -4.59 -0.02
N ARG A 475 -3.05 -3.37 -0.14
CA ARG A 475 -3.82 -2.26 -0.73
C ARG A 475 -4.09 -2.47 -2.21
N LEU A 476 -3.10 -2.93 -2.97
CA LEU A 476 -3.27 -3.27 -4.38
C LEU A 476 -4.36 -4.33 -4.56
N HIS A 477 -4.36 -5.35 -3.69
CA HIS A 477 -5.34 -6.42 -3.75
C HIS A 477 -6.78 -5.92 -3.48
N VAL A 478 -6.97 -4.99 -2.53
CA VAL A 478 -8.27 -4.31 -2.33
C VAL A 478 -8.71 -3.57 -3.60
N ALA A 479 -7.80 -2.81 -4.23
CA ALA A 479 -8.12 -2.08 -5.46
C ALA A 479 -8.51 -3.04 -6.59
N GLN A 480 -7.76 -4.13 -6.77
CA GLN A 480 -8.10 -5.19 -7.71
C GLN A 480 -9.50 -5.76 -7.42
N MET A 481 -9.80 -6.12 -6.17
CA MET A 481 -11.09 -6.71 -5.81
C MET A 481 -12.25 -5.74 -6.04
N ARG A 482 -12.04 -4.43 -5.81
CA ARG A 482 -13.02 -3.38 -6.18
C ARG A 482 -13.34 -3.40 -7.66
N THR A 483 -12.34 -3.58 -8.53
CA THR A 483 -12.58 -3.82 -9.96
C THR A 483 -13.49 -5.03 -10.17
N TYR A 484 -13.18 -6.17 -9.56
CA TYR A 484 -13.92 -7.43 -9.76
C TYR A 484 -15.38 -7.40 -9.28
N VAL A 485 -15.69 -6.63 -8.24
CA VAL A 485 -17.08 -6.44 -7.78
C VAL A 485 -17.84 -5.35 -8.55
N GLY A 486 -17.16 -4.62 -9.46
CA GLY A 486 -17.75 -3.60 -10.32
C GLY A 486 -17.62 -2.16 -9.81
N ASP A 487 -16.86 -1.92 -8.73
CA ASP A 487 -16.55 -0.59 -8.20
C ASP A 487 -15.32 0.01 -8.92
N TYR A 488 -15.49 0.24 -10.23
CA TYR A 488 -14.39 0.61 -11.12
C TYR A 488 -13.80 1.98 -10.79
N GLU A 489 -14.63 2.98 -10.50
CA GLU A 489 -14.16 4.34 -10.19
C GLU A 489 -13.37 4.41 -8.88
N ALA A 490 -13.82 3.73 -7.82
CA ALA A 490 -13.04 3.68 -6.58
C ALA A 490 -11.75 2.88 -6.76
N SER A 491 -11.78 1.79 -7.53
CA SER A 491 -10.58 1.03 -7.89
C SER A 491 -9.54 1.90 -8.59
N ILE A 492 -9.92 2.61 -9.66
CA ILE A 492 -8.98 3.47 -10.41
C ILE A 492 -8.45 4.62 -9.55
N ARG A 493 -9.30 5.28 -8.75
CA ARG A 493 -8.85 6.31 -7.81
C ARG A 493 -7.85 5.76 -6.80
N MET A 494 -8.10 4.56 -6.29
CA MET A 494 -7.20 3.89 -5.37
C MET A 494 -5.88 3.56 -6.06
N LEU A 495 -5.89 2.93 -7.23
CA LEU A 495 -4.68 2.60 -8.01
C LEU A 495 -3.83 3.84 -8.32
N LEU A 496 -4.44 4.97 -8.70
CA LEU A 496 -3.73 6.23 -8.87
C LEU A 496 -3.07 6.72 -7.58
N SER A 497 -3.77 6.60 -6.44
CA SER A 497 -3.20 6.95 -5.14
C SER A 497 -2.06 6.01 -4.73
N LEU A 498 -2.16 4.72 -5.05
CA LEU A 498 -1.13 3.73 -4.78
C LEU A 498 0.10 4.00 -5.65
N HIS A 499 -0.10 4.28 -6.94
CA HIS A 499 0.97 4.59 -7.88
C HIS A 499 1.74 5.84 -7.46
N ARG A 500 1.05 6.92 -7.06
CA ARG A 500 1.73 8.12 -6.51
C ARG A 500 2.57 7.83 -5.27
N ARG A 501 2.15 6.88 -4.43
CA ARG A 501 2.87 6.53 -3.20
C ARG A 501 4.04 5.57 -3.47
N TRP A 502 3.89 4.66 -4.44
CA TRP A 502 4.88 3.66 -4.81
C TRP A 502 5.09 3.63 -6.33
N PRO A 503 5.67 4.69 -6.91
CA PRO A 503 5.76 4.85 -8.38
C PRO A 503 6.65 3.80 -9.05
N LYS A 504 7.53 3.15 -8.29
CA LYS A 504 8.42 2.08 -8.77
C LYS A 504 7.85 0.67 -8.59
N ASN A 505 6.60 0.52 -8.14
CA ASN A 505 6.00 -0.81 -7.99
C ASN A 505 5.32 -1.26 -9.30
N ALA A 506 5.91 -2.26 -9.96
CA ALA A 506 5.42 -2.76 -11.24
C ALA A 506 3.99 -3.29 -11.17
N GLY A 507 3.61 -3.99 -10.09
CA GLY A 507 2.29 -4.61 -9.94
C GLY A 507 1.17 -3.58 -9.85
N ILE A 508 1.43 -2.46 -9.18
CA ILE A 508 0.50 -1.32 -9.08
C ILE A 508 0.33 -0.67 -10.45
N LEU A 509 1.44 -0.37 -11.13
CA LEU A 509 1.40 0.26 -12.45
C LEU A 509 0.73 -0.66 -13.50
N LEU A 510 1.05 -1.95 -13.51
CA LEU A 510 0.40 -2.94 -14.38
C LEU A 510 -1.10 -3.03 -14.14
N SER A 511 -1.54 -3.04 -12.88
CA SER A 511 -2.97 -3.08 -12.55
C SER A 511 -3.67 -1.79 -12.95
N LEU A 512 -3.05 -0.63 -12.70
CA LEU A 512 -3.57 0.68 -13.12
C LEU A 512 -3.74 0.74 -14.64
N LEU A 513 -2.67 0.49 -15.40
CA LEU A 513 -2.70 0.58 -16.86
C LEU A 513 -3.63 -0.48 -17.46
N GLY A 514 -3.59 -1.72 -16.97
CA GLY A 514 -4.41 -2.81 -17.49
C GLY A 514 -5.91 -2.56 -17.28
N PHE A 515 -6.33 -2.17 -16.08
CA PHE A 515 -7.74 -1.87 -15.82
C PHE A 515 -8.19 -0.57 -16.46
N ALA A 516 -7.35 0.47 -16.45
CA ALA A 516 -7.69 1.72 -17.12
C ALA A 516 -7.88 1.51 -18.63
N ALA A 517 -6.98 0.74 -19.26
CA ALA A 517 -7.08 0.35 -20.66
C ALA A 517 -8.37 -0.45 -20.96
N GLY A 518 -8.59 -1.54 -20.23
CA GLY A 518 -9.72 -2.45 -20.47
C GLY A 518 -11.09 -1.85 -20.15
N LEU A 519 -11.18 -0.96 -19.15
CA LEU A 519 -12.46 -0.37 -18.70
C LEU A 519 -12.71 1.03 -19.26
N GLY A 520 -11.78 1.59 -20.04
CA GLY A 520 -11.97 2.87 -20.73
C GLY A 520 -11.67 4.12 -19.89
N PHE A 521 -10.90 4.02 -18.81
CA PHE A 521 -10.47 5.17 -18.00
C PHE A 521 -9.25 5.87 -18.63
N ARG A 522 -9.46 6.54 -19.76
CA ARG A 522 -8.41 7.16 -20.58
C ARG A 522 -7.54 8.15 -19.80
N ASP A 523 -8.15 9.09 -19.07
CA ASP A 523 -7.39 10.10 -18.31
C ASP A 523 -6.43 9.48 -17.29
N ALA A 524 -6.86 8.41 -16.61
CA ALA A 524 -6.04 7.69 -15.64
C ALA A 524 -4.89 6.91 -16.32
N TYR A 525 -5.15 6.37 -17.50
CA TYR A 525 -4.14 5.68 -18.30
C TYR A 525 -3.09 6.66 -18.85
N ASP A 526 -3.53 7.73 -19.51
CA ASP A 526 -2.66 8.73 -20.13
C ASP A 526 -1.77 9.42 -19.09
N GLY A 527 -2.29 9.64 -17.88
CA GLY A 527 -1.53 10.20 -16.76
C GLY A 527 -0.48 9.27 -16.15
N ALA A 528 -0.48 7.97 -16.46
CA ALA A 528 0.43 6.99 -15.87
C ALA A 528 1.28 6.21 -16.89
N VAL A 529 0.91 6.21 -18.17
CA VAL A 529 1.58 5.40 -19.21
C VAL A 529 3.02 5.83 -19.45
N GLY A 530 3.38 7.10 -19.22
CA GLY A 530 4.76 7.58 -19.32
C GLY A 530 5.71 6.85 -18.38
N ASP A 531 5.25 6.56 -17.15
CA ASP A 531 6.05 5.85 -16.14
C ASP A 531 6.36 4.40 -16.53
N ALA A 532 5.63 3.83 -17.50
CA ALA A 532 5.91 2.50 -18.03
C ALA A 532 7.15 2.46 -18.93
N GLU A 533 7.51 3.60 -19.56
CA GLU A 533 8.69 3.71 -20.43
C GLU A 533 9.99 3.73 -19.63
N ASP A 534 9.95 4.36 -18.46
CA ASP A 534 11.08 4.52 -17.54
C ASP A 534 11.24 3.32 -16.57
N PHE A 535 10.42 2.27 -16.72
CA PHE A 535 10.41 1.15 -15.80
C PHE A 535 11.55 0.15 -16.11
N ASP A 536 12.53 0.08 -15.21
CA ASP A 536 13.62 -0.90 -15.26
C ASP A 536 13.20 -2.24 -14.62
N GLY A 537 13.57 -3.37 -15.23
CA GLY A 537 13.37 -4.71 -14.66
C GLY A 537 12.71 -5.72 -15.62
N TRP A 538 12.51 -6.95 -15.14
CA TRP A 538 11.91 -8.01 -15.95
C TRP A 538 10.43 -7.75 -16.28
N GLN A 539 9.74 -6.96 -15.46
CA GLN A 539 8.34 -6.55 -15.65
C GLN A 539 8.17 -5.49 -16.77
N ALA A 540 9.24 -4.87 -17.25
CA ALA A 540 9.20 -3.92 -18.36
C ALA A 540 8.55 -4.54 -19.62
N TRP A 541 8.72 -5.85 -19.83
CA TRP A 541 8.04 -6.56 -20.90
C TRP A 541 6.51 -6.56 -20.73
N ALA A 542 6.00 -6.85 -19.52
CA ALA A 542 4.56 -6.89 -19.27
C ALA A 542 3.92 -5.50 -19.40
N LEU A 543 4.64 -4.45 -19.00
CA LEU A 543 4.21 -3.06 -19.17
C LEU A 543 4.13 -2.69 -20.66
N ARG A 544 5.14 -3.08 -21.47
CA ARG A 544 5.10 -2.92 -22.93
C ARG A 544 3.92 -3.65 -23.57
N GLU A 545 3.64 -4.90 -23.19
CA GLU A 545 2.49 -5.64 -23.72
C GLU A 545 1.15 -4.97 -23.35
N THR A 546 1.03 -4.45 -22.13
CA THR A 546 -0.15 -3.71 -21.68
C THR A 546 -0.36 -2.44 -22.52
N ARG A 547 0.73 -1.75 -22.88
CA ARG A 547 0.66 -0.57 -23.75
C ARG A 547 0.21 -0.91 -25.17
N LEU A 548 0.80 -1.94 -25.77
CA LEU A 548 0.42 -2.41 -27.11
C LEU A 548 -1.05 -2.85 -27.17
N TYR A 549 -1.55 -3.45 -26.08
CA TYR A 549 -2.97 -3.75 -25.92
C TYR A 549 -3.84 -2.48 -25.90
N ALA A 550 -3.50 -1.49 -25.07
CA ALA A 550 -4.25 -0.24 -24.99
C ALA A 550 -4.23 0.55 -26.31
N GLU A 551 -3.09 0.62 -27.00
CA GLU A 551 -2.96 1.24 -28.32
C GLU A 551 -3.89 0.57 -29.34
N ALA A 552 -3.94 -0.77 -29.35
CA ALA A 552 -4.84 -1.53 -30.22
C ALA A 552 -6.33 -1.32 -29.90
N MET A 553 -6.67 -1.15 -28.62
CA MET A 553 -8.04 -0.87 -28.18
C MET A 553 -8.53 0.52 -28.60
N TRP A 554 -7.65 1.51 -28.56
CA TRP A 554 -8.07 2.92 -28.55
C TRP A 554 -7.68 3.75 -29.76
N SER A 555 -6.72 3.30 -30.57
CA SER A 555 -6.25 4.05 -31.74
C SER A 555 -7.24 4.09 -32.91
N GLY A 556 -8.20 3.15 -32.95
CA GLY A 556 -9.07 2.94 -34.13
C GLY A 556 -8.32 2.37 -35.33
N ASP A 557 -7.05 1.99 -35.16
CA ASP A 557 -6.20 1.41 -36.20
C ASP A 557 -6.45 -0.11 -36.31
N GLU A 558 -7.17 -0.50 -37.35
CA GLU A 558 -7.51 -1.90 -37.62
C GLU A 558 -6.27 -2.77 -37.90
N GLU A 559 -5.16 -2.20 -38.38
CA GLU A 559 -3.92 -2.94 -38.61
C GLU A 559 -3.26 -3.29 -37.27
N LYS A 560 -3.12 -2.32 -36.36
CA LYS A 560 -2.59 -2.57 -35.00
C LYS A 560 -3.41 -3.60 -34.23
N LYS A 561 -4.74 -3.49 -34.34
CA LYS A 561 -5.68 -4.44 -33.74
C LYS A 561 -5.48 -5.85 -34.29
N ARG A 562 -5.40 -5.98 -35.62
CA ARG A 562 -5.16 -7.26 -36.29
C ARG A 562 -3.81 -7.87 -35.90
N ASP A 563 -2.75 -7.07 -35.89
CA ASP A 563 -1.41 -7.51 -35.51
C ASP A 563 -1.37 -8.07 -34.08
N ARG A 564 -2.12 -7.45 -33.17
CA ARG A 564 -2.24 -7.90 -31.78
C ARG A 564 -2.99 -9.22 -31.68
N LEU A 565 -4.14 -9.34 -32.34
CA LEU A 565 -4.89 -10.61 -32.39
C LEU A 565 -4.06 -11.74 -33.01
N ASP A 566 -3.34 -11.47 -34.10
CA ASP A 566 -2.49 -12.46 -34.76
C ASP A 566 -1.31 -12.88 -33.88
N SER A 567 -0.76 -11.98 -33.05
CA SER A 567 0.26 -12.34 -32.06
C SER A 567 -0.25 -13.33 -31.01
N TYR A 568 -1.50 -13.18 -30.56
CA TYR A 568 -2.11 -14.10 -29.59
C TYR A 568 -2.42 -15.46 -30.23
N LYS A 569 -2.88 -15.48 -31.48
CA LYS A 569 -3.08 -16.73 -32.25
C LYS A 569 -1.77 -17.49 -32.42
N ARG A 570 -0.68 -16.81 -32.79
CA ARG A 570 0.66 -17.41 -32.88
C ARG A 570 1.17 -17.96 -31.55
N LEU A 571 0.86 -17.31 -30.43
CA LEU A 571 1.21 -17.82 -29.10
C LEU A 571 0.54 -19.17 -28.85
N LEU A 572 -0.78 -19.27 -29.06
CA LEU A 572 -1.52 -20.53 -28.92
C LEU A 572 -0.95 -21.63 -29.81
N GLU A 573 -0.65 -21.32 -31.07
CA GLU A 573 -0.09 -22.30 -32.01
C GLU A 573 1.29 -22.80 -31.59
N LYS A 574 2.10 -21.92 -30.98
CA LYS A 574 3.46 -22.23 -30.54
C LYS A 574 3.48 -23.04 -29.24
N THR A 575 2.63 -22.71 -28.28
CA THR A 575 2.70 -23.28 -26.91
C THR A 575 1.61 -24.31 -26.63
N GLY A 576 0.53 -24.32 -27.42
CA GLY A 576 -0.68 -25.10 -27.13
C GLY A 576 -1.50 -24.59 -25.94
N THR A 577 -1.07 -23.49 -25.31
CA THR A 577 -1.68 -22.90 -24.12
C THR A 577 -1.83 -21.39 -24.33
N VAL A 578 -2.76 -20.76 -23.61
CA VAL A 578 -2.84 -19.29 -23.57
C VAL A 578 -3.11 -18.80 -22.17
N PRO A 579 -2.51 -17.66 -21.79
CA PRO A 579 -2.92 -16.99 -20.58
C PRO A 579 -4.38 -16.54 -20.59
N LEU A 580 -5.09 -16.61 -19.47
CA LEU A 580 -6.51 -16.22 -19.45
C LEU A 580 -6.73 -14.72 -19.69
N ASN A 581 -5.77 -13.87 -19.34
CA ASN A 581 -5.84 -12.45 -19.69
C ASN A 581 -5.78 -12.24 -21.22
N ILE A 582 -5.12 -13.14 -21.97
CA ILE A 582 -5.12 -13.08 -23.44
C ILE A 582 -6.50 -13.46 -24.00
N VAL A 583 -7.19 -14.45 -23.40
CA VAL A 583 -8.58 -14.75 -23.78
C VAL A 583 -9.47 -13.51 -23.60
N GLN A 584 -9.30 -12.78 -22.49
CA GLN A 584 -9.98 -11.51 -22.28
C GLN A 584 -9.59 -10.46 -23.33
N CYS A 585 -8.29 -10.24 -23.58
CA CYS A 585 -7.82 -9.30 -24.60
C CYS A 585 -8.37 -9.61 -26.00
N VAL A 586 -8.50 -10.89 -26.37
CA VAL A 586 -9.08 -11.30 -27.66
C VAL A 586 -10.57 -11.01 -27.71
N SER A 587 -11.28 -11.14 -26.58
CA SER A 587 -12.69 -10.73 -26.50
C SER A 587 -12.85 -9.21 -26.63
N ASP A 588 -11.96 -8.45 -26.00
CA ASP A 588 -12.02 -6.98 -25.96
C ASP A 588 -11.64 -6.36 -27.31
N LEU A 589 -10.59 -6.89 -27.96
CA LEU A 589 -10.17 -6.45 -29.27
C LEU A 589 -11.04 -7.08 -30.37
N GLY A 590 -11.13 -8.40 -30.43
CA GLY A 590 -11.75 -9.14 -31.53
C GLY A 590 -13.24 -9.35 -31.32
N THR A 591 -13.65 -10.61 -31.45
CA THR A 591 -15.02 -11.04 -31.12
C THR A 591 -14.98 -12.00 -29.94
N THR A 592 -16.03 -12.01 -29.13
CA THR A 592 -16.21 -13.02 -28.08
C THR A 592 -16.17 -14.45 -28.65
N GLU A 593 -16.62 -14.64 -29.89
CA GLU A 593 -16.55 -15.91 -30.60
C GLU A 593 -15.11 -16.38 -30.82
N GLU A 594 -14.22 -15.50 -31.30
CA GLU A 594 -12.80 -15.83 -31.46
C GLU A 594 -12.12 -16.15 -30.12
N ALA A 595 -12.49 -15.42 -29.05
CA ALA A 595 -11.97 -15.68 -27.71
C ALA A 595 -12.38 -17.06 -27.18
N LEU A 596 -13.65 -17.45 -27.37
CA LEU A 596 -14.15 -18.76 -26.97
C LEU A 596 -13.49 -19.88 -27.77
N GLN A 597 -13.35 -19.73 -29.09
CA GLN A 597 -12.64 -20.69 -29.93
C GLN A 597 -11.18 -20.85 -29.50
N MET A 598 -10.52 -19.75 -29.11
CA MET A 598 -9.16 -19.79 -28.57
C MET A 598 -9.12 -20.58 -27.26
N ALA A 599 -10.01 -20.29 -26.31
CA ALA A 599 -10.12 -20.99 -25.03
C ALA A 599 -10.45 -22.49 -25.19
N GLU A 600 -11.29 -22.85 -26.17
CA GLU A 600 -11.64 -24.22 -26.52
C GLU A 600 -10.47 -24.99 -27.14
N ARG A 601 -9.57 -24.31 -27.86
CA ARG A 601 -8.36 -24.95 -28.42
C ARG A 601 -7.21 -25.03 -27.44
N ALA A 602 -7.13 -24.12 -26.48
CA ALA A 602 -6.06 -24.09 -25.49
C ALA A 602 -6.14 -25.28 -24.50
N SER A 603 -4.99 -25.84 -24.16
CA SER A 603 -4.85 -26.76 -23.02
C SER A 603 -4.56 -25.98 -21.74
N PHE A 604 -5.23 -26.39 -20.66
CA PHE A 604 -4.98 -25.91 -19.30
C PHE A 604 -4.45 -27.01 -18.38
N ASP A 605 -4.09 -28.18 -18.91
CA ASP A 605 -3.70 -29.35 -18.10
C ASP A 605 -2.51 -29.09 -17.19
N HIS A 606 -1.66 -28.12 -17.56
CA HIS A 606 -0.51 -27.70 -16.78
C HIS A 606 -0.91 -27.26 -15.36
N ILE A 607 -2.07 -26.64 -15.15
CA ILE A 607 -2.49 -26.13 -13.83
C ILE A 607 -2.75 -27.24 -12.80
N PHE A 608 -2.98 -28.47 -13.27
CA PHE A 608 -3.24 -29.64 -12.43
C PHE A 608 -1.96 -30.43 -12.13
N ARG A 609 -0.84 -30.08 -12.77
CA ARG A 609 0.46 -30.68 -12.47
C ARG A 609 1.07 -30.00 -11.24
N PRO A 610 1.75 -30.74 -10.35
CA PRO A 610 2.42 -30.16 -9.19
C PRO A 610 3.36 -29.00 -9.55
N GLU A 611 4.17 -29.16 -10.60
CA GLU A 611 5.13 -28.20 -11.15
C GLU A 611 4.51 -27.14 -12.06
N GLY A 612 3.20 -27.24 -12.30
CA GLY A 612 2.47 -26.35 -13.19
C GLY A 612 2.46 -24.90 -12.71
N ASP A 613 2.46 -23.97 -13.66
CA ASP A 613 2.31 -22.55 -13.38
C ASP A 613 0.83 -22.09 -13.46
N ARG A 614 0.53 -20.93 -12.90
CA ARG A 614 -0.77 -20.26 -13.07
C ARG A 614 -0.89 -19.78 -14.52
N PRO A 615 -2.07 -19.91 -15.16
CA PRO A 615 -2.24 -19.47 -16.55
C PRO A 615 -2.49 -17.96 -16.64
N SER A 616 -2.43 -17.19 -15.56
CA SER A 616 -2.27 -15.72 -15.60
C SER A 616 -1.97 -15.22 -14.19
N ALA A 617 -1.44 -14.00 -14.07
CA ALA A 617 -1.29 -13.34 -12.77
C ALA A 617 -2.65 -13.17 -12.05
N ILE A 618 -3.72 -12.96 -12.84
CA ILE A 618 -5.08 -12.73 -12.37
C ILE A 618 -5.96 -13.92 -12.78
N TYR A 619 -5.70 -15.06 -12.16
CA TYR A 619 -6.29 -16.34 -12.56
C TYR A 619 -7.38 -16.81 -11.59
N PRO A 620 -8.53 -17.33 -12.07
CA PRO A 620 -9.20 -17.13 -13.34
C PRO A 620 -10.11 -15.89 -13.30
N GLY A 621 -9.98 -15.07 -12.25
CA GLY A 621 -10.82 -13.91 -11.99
C GLY A 621 -11.06 -13.06 -13.24
N VAL A 622 -10.03 -12.86 -14.08
CA VAL A 622 -10.09 -12.01 -15.27
C VAL A 622 -11.26 -12.31 -16.22
N VAL A 623 -11.60 -13.58 -16.47
CA VAL A 623 -12.73 -13.96 -17.35
C VAL A 623 -14.06 -14.11 -16.60
N LEU A 624 -14.03 -14.10 -15.27
CA LEU A 624 -15.22 -14.15 -14.41
C LEU A 624 -15.74 -12.76 -14.07
N GLY A 625 -14.95 -11.70 -14.29
CA GLY A 625 -15.30 -10.32 -14.00
C GLY A 625 -16.57 -9.84 -14.73
N ARG A 626 -17.26 -8.87 -14.14
CA ARG A 626 -18.53 -8.32 -14.65
C ARG A 626 -18.40 -7.66 -16.03
N TRP A 627 -17.23 -7.17 -16.39
CA TRP A 627 -16.94 -6.59 -17.71
C TRP A 627 -16.75 -7.64 -18.80
N SER A 628 -16.47 -8.90 -18.44
CA SER A 628 -16.11 -9.92 -19.43
C SER A 628 -17.31 -10.36 -20.25
N ASP A 629 -17.26 -10.18 -21.56
CA ASP A 629 -18.25 -10.75 -22.48
C ASP A 629 -18.11 -12.28 -22.61
N VAL A 630 -16.93 -12.83 -22.31
CA VAL A 630 -16.65 -14.27 -22.39
C VAL A 630 -17.61 -15.07 -21.51
N ASN A 631 -17.96 -14.56 -20.32
CA ASN A 631 -18.85 -15.26 -19.39
C ASN A 631 -20.34 -15.16 -19.73
N LYS A 632 -20.74 -14.35 -20.73
CA LYS A 632 -22.15 -14.09 -21.07
C LYS A 632 -22.80 -15.18 -21.93
N THR A 633 -22.06 -16.22 -22.29
CA THR A 633 -22.53 -17.37 -23.07
C THR A 633 -22.38 -18.68 -22.29
N THR A 634 -23.25 -19.66 -22.56
CA THR A 634 -23.15 -21.00 -21.95
C THR A 634 -21.90 -21.76 -22.38
N ARG A 635 -21.26 -21.40 -23.50
CA ARG A 635 -19.96 -21.99 -23.92
C ARG A 635 -18.84 -21.73 -22.92
N PHE A 636 -18.95 -20.65 -22.14
CA PHE A 636 -18.01 -20.33 -21.07
C PHE A 636 -17.87 -21.46 -20.03
N ILE A 637 -18.94 -22.23 -19.81
CA ILE A 637 -18.92 -23.36 -18.89
C ILE A 637 -17.90 -24.41 -19.32
N GLY A 638 -17.67 -24.60 -20.62
CA GLY A 638 -16.62 -25.49 -21.12
C GLY A 638 -15.21 -25.04 -20.73
N LEU A 639 -14.96 -23.73 -20.70
CA LEU A 639 -13.71 -23.21 -20.14
C LEU A 639 -13.64 -23.43 -18.64
N CYS A 640 -14.70 -23.14 -17.89
CA CYS A 640 -14.73 -23.37 -16.43
C CYS A 640 -14.48 -24.85 -16.06
N ASP A 641 -15.00 -25.77 -16.87
CA ASP A 641 -14.80 -27.21 -16.71
C ASP A 641 -13.35 -27.62 -16.95
N LYS A 642 -12.72 -27.14 -18.03
CA LYS A 642 -11.28 -27.32 -18.28
C LYS A 642 -10.38 -26.79 -17.16
N LEU A 643 -10.83 -25.74 -16.47
CA LEU A 643 -10.12 -25.18 -15.33
C LEU A 643 -10.40 -25.93 -14.03
N GLY A 644 -11.32 -26.90 -14.00
CA GLY A 644 -11.69 -27.68 -12.80
C GLY A 644 -12.63 -26.95 -11.84
N LEU A 645 -13.12 -25.76 -12.22
CA LEU A 645 -13.97 -24.92 -11.38
C LEU A 645 -15.37 -25.49 -11.23
N CYS A 646 -15.92 -26.09 -12.29
CA CYS A 646 -17.27 -26.68 -12.26
C CYS A 646 -17.39 -27.75 -11.17
N ASP A 647 -16.41 -28.65 -11.09
CA ASP A 647 -16.34 -29.69 -10.08
C ASP A 647 -16.19 -29.10 -8.67
N TYR A 648 -15.29 -28.11 -8.50
CA TYR A 648 -15.09 -27.41 -7.24
C TYR A 648 -16.38 -26.75 -6.73
N TRP A 649 -17.06 -25.95 -7.55
CA TRP A 649 -18.29 -25.25 -7.17
C TRP A 649 -19.42 -26.20 -6.81
N VAL A 650 -19.58 -27.31 -7.56
CA VAL A 650 -20.62 -28.32 -7.26
C VAL A 650 -20.31 -29.09 -5.97
N LYS A 651 -19.05 -29.46 -5.73
CA LYS A 651 -18.65 -30.21 -4.53
C LYS A 651 -18.73 -29.39 -3.25
N THR A 652 -18.40 -28.10 -3.33
CA THR A 652 -18.36 -27.20 -2.16
C THR A 652 -19.65 -26.44 -1.93
N ASP A 653 -20.52 -26.36 -2.94
CA ASP A 653 -21.69 -25.45 -3.00
C ASP A 653 -21.33 -23.97 -2.78
N LYS A 654 -20.06 -23.61 -3.00
CA LYS A 654 -19.55 -22.23 -2.97
C LYS A 654 -19.48 -21.71 -4.39
N TRP A 655 -20.40 -20.81 -4.76
CA TRP A 655 -20.56 -20.33 -6.14
C TRP A 655 -19.80 -19.03 -6.40
N PRO A 656 -19.34 -18.78 -7.64
CA PRO A 656 -18.72 -17.51 -8.00
C PRO A 656 -19.77 -16.40 -8.07
N ASP A 657 -19.36 -15.15 -7.91
CA ASP A 657 -20.26 -13.99 -7.97
C ASP A 657 -20.86 -13.76 -9.36
N CYS A 658 -20.25 -14.31 -10.42
CA CYS A 658 -20.76 -14.16 -11.79
C CYS A 658 -22.12 -14.80 -12.04
N VAL A 659 -22.60 -15.65 -11.12
CA VAL A 659 -24.00 -16.10 -11.12
C VAL A 659 -25.00 -14.95 -11.14
N ASP A 660 -24.62 -13.76 -10.66
CA ASP A 660 -25.50 -12.59 -10.57
C ASP A 660 -25.53 -11.73 -11.84
N TRP A 661 -24.54 -11.85 -12.74
CA TRP A 661 -24.44 -11.02 -13.96
C TRP A 661 -24.35 -11.82 -15.26
N THR A 662 -24.41 -13.14 -15.18
CA THR A 662 -24.55 -13.99 -16.37
C THR A 662 -26.02 -13.98 -16.85
N PRO A 663 -26.28 -13.92 -18.16
CA PRO A 663 -27.64 -13.82 -18.70
C PRO A 663 -28.36 -15.18 -18.81
N TYR A 664 -27.83 -16.23 -18.20
CA TYR A 664 -28.35 -17.59 -18.21
C TYR A 664 -28.24 -18.22 -16.81
N ASP A 665 -28.92 -19.35 -16.57
CA ASP A 665 -28.79 -20.07 -15.30
C ASP A 665 -27.42 -20.76 -15.21
N PHE A 666 -26.43 -20.02 -14.71
CA PHE A 666 -25.06 -20.48 -14.57
C PHE A 666 -24.95 -21.76 -13.75
N LYS A 667 -25.68 -21.85 -12.63
CA LYS A 667 -25.62 -23.02 -11.74
C LYS A 667 -26.18 -24.27 -12.42
N ALA A 668 -27.26 -24.13 -13.18
CA ALA A 668 -27.85 -25.26 -13.92
C ALA A 668 -26.92 -25.77 -15.02
N GLU A 669 -26.27 -24.86 -15.77
CA GLU A 669 -25.33 -25.24 -16.83
C GLU A 669 -24.06 -25.89 -16.28
N VAL A 670 -23.49 -25.37 -15.18
CA VAL A 670 -22.36 -26.01 -14.47
C VAL A 670 -22.74 -27.42 -14.02
N LYS A 671 -23.90 -27.59 -13.37
CA LYS A 671 -24.38 -28.92 -12.92
C LYS A 671 -24.60 -29.87 -14.09
N ARG A 672 -25.05 -29.37 -15.25
CA ARG A 672 -25.21 -30.17 -16.47
C ARG A 672 -23.85 -30.64 -17.00
N SER A 673 -22.87 -29.75 -17.09
CA SER A 673 -21.50 -30.06 -17.52
C SER A 673 -20.87 -31.14 -16.65
N VAL A 674 -20.94 -31.02 -15.32
CA VAL A 674 -20.40 -32.04 -14.39
C VAL A 674 -21.07 -33.41 -14.57
N ARG A 675 -22.40 -33.45 -14.77
CA ARG A 675 -23.13 -34.71 -15.03
C ARG A 675 -22.73 -35.36 -16.36
N GLN A 676 -22.52 -34.55 -17.40
CA GLN A 676 -22.09 -35.04 -18.71
C GLN A 676 -20.67 -35.61 -18.66
N ALA A 677 -19.75 -34.93 -17.96
CA ALA A 677 -18.40 -35.44 -17.74
C ALA A 677 -18.40 -36.79 -16.98
N ALA A 678 -19.23 -36.90 -15.93
CA ALA A 678 -19.39 -38.15 -15.19
C ALA A 678 -19.96 -39.30 -16.04
N ALA A 679 -20.88 -38.99 -16.97
CA ALA A 679 -21.47 -39.98 -17.87
C ALA A 679 -20.55 -40.41 -19.02
N ALA A 680 -19.56 -39.58 -19.39
CA ALA A 680 -18.59 -39.88 -20.45
C ALA A 680 -17.34 -40.65 -19.94
N GLY A 681 -17.08 -40.60 -18.63
CA GLY A 681 -15.92 -41.25 -17.99
C GLY A 681 -16.20 -42.60 -17.31
N GLY A 682 -17.43 -43.10 -17.35
CA GLY A 682 -17.82 -44.45 -16.92
C GLY A 682 -18.17 -45.34 -18.10
#